data_AF-A0A968K3P8-F1
#
_entry.id   AF-A0A968K3P8-F1
#
_cell.length_a   1.000
_cell.length_b   1.000
_cell.length_c   1.000
_cell.angle_alpha   90.00
_cell.angle_beta   90.00
_cell.angle_gamma   90.00
#
_symmetry.space_group_name_H-M   'P 1'
#
loop_
_entity.id
_entity.type
_entity.pdbx_description
1 polymer ?
#
loop_
_entity_poly.entity_id
_entity_poly.type
_entity_poly.pdbx_seq_one_letter_code
_entity_poly.pdbx_strand_id
1 'polypeptide(L)'
;MTSTTEGFFRVSFIFFLTILVFLNAFGKENANGAEIPKVTIINDPSGSKIQVDGQDFMILGMNWDYVPIGKNYSYSLWNQSDDFIEEALAREMPLLKNMGVNTIRHYVGIPPRWVEYIYENYGIYTVVNHPLGRYGVTIDGAYIPQTDYSDEKTRAVLKAEMEDLVDQFKDTPGMLMWLLGNENNYGLVWTSAETEALPEGERQTAKARYLYSLFNEITQMLEEKDPDRPVAIANGDLQYIDIIAEEIEGLDIFGANVYRGISARDAYAVVEEKLGIPLIFTEFGADAFNMKTMQEDQLMQARYLKGQWKEIYEQSYGKGRIGNACGGFTFQFSDGWWKYRQEINLDVHDINASWPNGGYQEDYVEGENNMNEEWWGICAKGYPDQSGLYELYPRAAYYVLEKAYLLDPYGPSTTLERVREHFENINLMGSVLEASGDKAARVSERTSRVRLSGLRIEFETISTGGDLISTPDSPNSGAEGYPTFLGFDHLQSYYAKMEAEPSPNFRGMLTLNYLGHVPANPIDEIFYENRGRPVTVLADDGTMELTDIERLKVYQASIFWEDSWFNVDGFYRTGHYHWGYEGDFFGLYREANYGPNIDVYNADAPLGFEFTGKKDIDGLKMAVGPQLWWGANPAVLLKYRRTIGSFTATGVYQEDLEDRMDAVSSIAIPLPKTRKATVHLQTQRGPFTIEVGGIWSGDNKEGQTYQVVRGETGDYRIFQDHIRASDAFGGKFKLSYSGGWINWYLQGASMGLVADGGPTATQTFTGWWLKDSGKGNQRNILTGLSVRFGNLEVAPNFLWQKPIEGPIPGDVPEPGRPRNVLDDPFAVRENRETTAIELIVTYDPTPATWMYTWDSDIREDANFAFTWGLILKHFPTTMDAAIGFLADGRTTFAFPGATPPRDVWEWYGRYIFKPRPEFGLIANLYAGEGEPNGDDERLIHRYGADLRFISGSTKLITSIKLNDWGPYDYHKDFNLTYPLQLSADISNALGTPEWFALPQTRLGISATYRTLNQYSPRYCPTRVDGVCVPDAPGFDNGSEWEIRTYLHMSIGM
;
A
#
# COMPACT_ATOMS: atom_id res chain seq x y z
N MET A 1 -70.84 9.78 26.06
CA MET A 1 -69.69 8.86 26.04
C MET A 1 -70.07 7.65 25.23
N THR A 2 -69.34 7.41 24.13
CA THR A 2 -69.16 6.18 23.32
C THR A 2 -69.19 6.50 21.83
N SER A 3 -68.04 6.25 21.19
CA SER A 3 -67.80 5.83 19.81
C SER A 3 -66.75 6.70 19.11
N THR A 4 -65.56 6.12 18.91
CA THR A 4 -64.58 6.40 17.85
C THR A 4 -63.33 5.57 18.13
N THR A 5 -63.39 4.27 17.83
CA THR A 5 -62.24 3.36 17.78
C THR A 5 -62.59 2.19 16.86
N GLU A 6 -62.92 2.49 15.60
CA GLU A 6 -63.15 1.47 14.55
C GLU A 6 -62.56 1.87 13.18
N GLY A 7 -61.59 2.80 13.15
CA GLY A 7 -60.98 3.30 11.91
C GLY A 7 -59.60 2.76 11.56
N PHE A 8 -58.90 2.09 12.49
CA PHE A 8 -57.46 1.77 12.33
C PHE A 8 -57.14 0.28 12.14
N PHE A 9 -58.11 -0.62 12.27
CA PHE A 9 -57.90 -2.08 12.15
C PHE A 9 -58.34 -2.70 10.82
N ARG A 10 -58.89 -1.92 9.89
CA ARG A 10 -59.36 -2.42 8.58
C ARG A 10 -58.42 -2.19 7.40
N VAL A 11 -57.34 -1.42 7.58
CA VAL A 11 -56.34 -1.18 6.51
C VAL A 11 -55.15 -2.13 6.62
N SER A 12 -54.80 -2.61 7.82
CA SER A 12 -53.70 -3.59 8.01
C SER A 12 -54.08 -5.03 7.66
N PHE A 13 -55.36 -5.39 7.64
CA PHE A 13 -55.80 -6.76 7.33
C PHE A 13 -55.97 -7.02 5.83
N ILE A 14 -56.21 -5.97 5.03
CA ILE A 14 -56.27 -6.08 3.56
C ILE A 14 -54.85 -6.09 2.97
N PHE A 15 -53.90 -5.34 3.53
CA PHE A 15 -52.49 -5.38 3.13
C PHE A 15 -51.83 -6.75 3.40
N PHE A 16 -52.19 -7.42 4.51
CA PHE A 16 -51.69 -8.75 4.83
C PHE A 16 -52.30 -9.86 3.94
N LEU A 17 -53.55 -9.71 3.49
CA LEU A 17 -54.18 -10.68 2.59
C LEU A 17 -53.75 -10.51 1.11
N THR A 18 -53.40 -9.29 0.67
CA THR A 18 -52.83 -9.08 -0.67
C THR A 18 -51.40 -9.63 -0.77
N ILE A 19 -50.64 -9.60 0.33
CA ILE A 19 -49.32 -10.26 0.42
C ILE A 19 -49.47 -11.80 0.43
N LEU A 20 -50.49 -12.37 1.10
CA LEU A 20 -50.69 -13.82 1.11
C LEU A 20 -51.24 -14.41 -0.21
N VAL A 21 -51.90 -13.59 -1.04
CA VAL A 21 -52.40 -14.00 -2.37
C VAL A 21 -51.36 -13.73 -3.47
N PHE A 22 -50.45 -12.76 -3.31
CA PHE A 22 -49.25 -12.65 -4.15
C PHE A 22 -48.19 -13.73 -3.83
N LEU A 23 -48.16 -14.24 -2.59
CA LEU A 23 -47.28 -15.35 -2.19
C LEU A 23 -47.77 -16.75 -2.60
N ASN A 24 -48.95 -16.89 -3.21
CA ASN A 24 -49.48 -18.18 -3.70
C ASN A 24 -49.78 -18.20 -5.22
N ALA A 25 -49.35 -17.17 -5.95
CA ALA A 25 -49.46 -17.11 -7.42
C ALA A 25 -48.13 -17.29 -8.16
N PHE A 26 -47.00 -17.43 -7.46
CA PHE A 26 -45.84 -18.14 -7.99
C PHE A 26 -46.08 -19.64 -7.84
N GLY A 27 -46.94 -20.15 -8.73
CA GLY A 27 -46.97 -21.56 -9.01
C GLY A 27 -45.55 -21.99 -9.37
N LYS A 28 -45.04 -22.95 -8.61
CA LYS A 28 -43.91 -23.80 -8.96
C LYS A 28 -44.05 -24.23 -10.42
N GLU A 29 -43.42 -23.51 -11.33
CA GLU A 29 -42.77 -24.18 -12.45
C GLU A 29 -41.61 -24.96 -11.83
N ASN A 30 -41.58 -26.25 -12.12
CA ASN A 30 -40.56 -27.16 -11.63
C ASN A 30 -39.18 -26.63 -12.08
N ALA A 31 -38.44 -26.00 -11.16
CA ALA A 31 -37.00 -26.04 -11.20
C ALA A 31 -36.64 -27.51 -10.97
N ASN A 32 -36.43 -28.26 -12.07
CA ASN A 32 -35.53 -29.40 -12.01
C ASN A 32 -34.22 -28.81 -11.50
N GLY A 33 -33.81 -29.14 -10.27
CA GLY A 33 -32.45 -28.82 -9.83
C GLY A 33 -31.50 -29.35 -10.89
N ALA A 34 -30.58 -28.50 -11.37
CA ALA A 34 -29.61 -28.92 -12.37
C ALA A 34 -28.88 -30.16 -11.85
N GLU A 35 -28.93 -31.27 -12.61
CA GLU A 35 -28.18 -32.47 -12.26
C GLU A 35 -26.67 -32.19 -12.35
N ILE A 36 -25.89 -32.85 -11.52
CA ILE A 36 -24.42 -32.78 -11.56
C ILE A 36 -23.98 -33.26 -12.95
N PRO A 37 -23.21 -32.45 -13.71
CA PRO A 37 -22.82 -32.81 -15.06
C PRO A 37 -21.91 -34.03 -15.04
N LYS A 38 -22.21 -35.03 -15.87
CA LYS A 38 -21.35 -36.19 -16.03
C LYS A 38 -20.27 -35.89 -17.06
N VAL A 39 -19.03 -35.78 -16.61
CA VAL A 39 -17.88 -35.49 -17.48
C VAL A 39 -17.10 -36.76 -17.74
N THR A 40 -16.83 -37.08 -19.01
CA THR A 40 -16.12 -38.30 -19.40
C THR A 40 -15.06 -38.03 -20.46
N ILE A 41 -13.93 -38.73 -20.37
CA ILE A 41 -12.86 -38.67 -21.37
C ILE A 41 -13.01 -39.85 -22.33
N ILE A 42 -13.10 -39.54 -23.63
CA ILE A 42 -13.18 -40.54 -24.69
C ILE A 42 -11.85 -40.55 -25.44
N ASN A 43 -11.19 -41.72 -25.43
CA ASN A 43 -9.94 -41.97 -26.14
C ASN A 43 -10.15 -43.09 -27.15
N ASP A 44 -9.87 -42.83 -28.43
CA ASP A 44 -9.91 -43.82 -29.50
C ASP A 44 -8.85 -43.51 -30.58
N PRO A 45 -8.67 -44.33 -31.64
CA PRO A 45 -7.63 -44.11 -32.65
C PRO A 45 -7.71 -42.77 -33.40
N SER A 46 -8.80 -42.02 -33.27
CA SER A 46 -9.01 -40.68 -33.85
C SER A 46 -8.57 -39.55 -32.92
N GLY A 47 -8.19 -39.87 -31.67
CA GLY A 47 -7.70 -38.93 -30.65
C GLY A 47 -8.48 -39.00 -29.34
N SER A 48 -8.38 -37.91 -28.56
CA SER A 48 -9.04 -37.71 -27.27
C SER A 48 -10.06 -36.58 -27.35
N LYS A 49 -11.19 -36.73 -26.65
CA LYS A 49 -12.18 -35.66 -26.46
C LYS A 49 -12.88 -35.75 -25.12
N ILE A 50 -13.41 -34.62 -24.65
CA ILE A 50 -14.25 -34.52 -23.45
C ILE A 50 -15.71 -34.64 -23.89
N GLN A 51 -16.51 -35.36 -23.10
CA GLN A 51 -17.97 -35.35 -23.20
C GLN A 51 -18.61 -34.89 -21.89
N VAL A 52 -19.55 -33.94 -21.99
CA VAL A 52 -20.38 -33.49 -20.87
C VAL A 52 -21.80 -33.94 -21.15
N ASP A 53 -22.37 -34.75 -20.25
CA ASP A 53 -23.69 -35.37 -20.39
C ASP A 53 -23.87 -36.12 -21.73
N GLY A 54 -22.78 -36.74 -22.20
CA GLY A 54 -22.72 -37.51 -23.45
C GLY A 54 -22.62 -36.66 -24.73
N GLN A 55 -22.50 -35.33 -24.63
CA GLN A 55 -22.27 -34.44 -25.77
C GLN A 55 -20.78 -34.10 -25.89
N ASP A 56 -20.24 -34.12 -27.11
CA ASP A 56 -18.86 -33.72 -27.38
C ASP A 56 -18.63 -32.26 -26.95
N PHE A 57 -17.59 -32.01 -26.14
CA PHE A 57 -17.37 -30.73 -25.48
C PHE A 57 -15.91 -30.28 -25.66
N MET A 58 -15.69 -29.15 -26.33
CA MET A 58 -14.38 -28.47 -26.37
C MET A 58 -14.42 -27.32 -25.38
N ILE A 59 -13.39 -27.20 -24.54
CA ILE A 59 -13.27 -26.10 -23.59
C ILE A 59 -12.89 -24.83 -24.36
N LEU A 60 -13.86 -23.95 -24.57
CA LEU A 60 -13.68 -22.59 -25.09
C LEU A 60 -13.54 -21.66 -23.90
N GLY A 61 -12.41 -21.78 -23.23
CA GLY A 61 -12.20 -21.29 -21.88
C GLY A 61 -11.68 -19.85 -21.80
N MET A 62 -11.94 -19.21 -20.66
CA MET A 62 -11.36 -17.93 -20.28
C MET A 62 -10.82 -17.96 -18.84
N ASN A 63 -9.60 -17.47 -18.62
CA ASN A 63 -9.15 -17.13 -17.27
C ASN A 63 -9.86 -15.85 -16.83
N TRP A 64 -10.70 -15.94 -15.80
CA TRP A 64 -11.57 -14.86 -15.36
C TRP A 64 -11.37 -14.57 -13.87
N ASP A 65 -11.14 -13.30 -13.58
CA ASP A 65 -11.09 -12.70 -12.26
C ASP A 65 -11.82 -11.34 -12.27
N TYR A 66 -12.28 -10.92 -11.09
CA TYR A 66 -12.91 -9.61 -10.91
C TYR A 66 -12.11 -8.79 -9.90
N VAL A 67 -11.21 -7.96 -10.41
CA VAL A 67 -10.42 -7.01 -9.61
C VAL A 67 -10.57 -5.61 -10.21
N PRO A 68 -11.21 -4.66 -9.51
CA PRO A 68 -11.31 -3.26 -9.93
C PRO A 68 -9.94 -2.54 -9.95
N ILE A 69 -9.80 -1.50 -10.77
CA ILE A 69 -8.63 -0.61 -10.73
C ILE A 69 -8.49 0.00 -9.31
N GLY A 70 -7.27 0.09 -8.79
CA GLY A 70 -6.97 0.54 -7.43
C GLY A 70 -7.06 -0.55 -6.36
N LYS A 71 -7.36 -1.80 -6.75
CA LYS A 71 -7.37 -2.99 -5.88
C LYS A 71 -6.26 -3.96 -6.31
N ASN A 72 -5.93 -4.92 -5.45
CA ASN A 72 -4.90 -5.94 -5.71
C ASN A 72 -5.40 -7.35 -5.38
N TYR A 73 -4.47 -8.31 -5.30
CA TYR A 73 -4.74 -9.72 -5.01
C TYR A 73 -5.49 -10.01 -3.70
N SER A 74 -5.60 -9.05 -2.77
CA SER A 74 -6.39 -9.22 -1.55
C SER A 74 -7.87 -8.89 -1.73
N TYR A 75 -8.27 -8.33 -2.87
CA TYR A 75 -9.67 -8.04 -3.16
C TYR A 75 -10.43 -9.33 -3.48
N SER A 76 -11.60 -9.49 -2.84
CA SER A 76 -12.53 -10.57 -3.13
C SER A 76 -13.89 -9.99 -3.52
N LEU A 77 -14.33 -10.28 -4.75
CA LEU A 77 -15.70 -10.02 -5.21
C LEU A 77 -16.71 -10.73 -4.28
N TRP A 78 -16.37 -11.92 -3.80
CA TRP A 78 -17.26 -12.79 -3.04
C TRP A 78 -17.51 -12.33 -1.61
N ASN A 79 -16.73 -11.35 -1.13
CA ASN A 79 -16.95 -10.69 0.16
C ASN A 79 -17.87 -9.44 0.04
N GLN A 80 -18.31 -9.08 -1.17
CA GLN A 80 -19.26 -7.98 -1.39
C GLN A 80 -20.71 -8.40 -1.10
N SER A 81 -21.66 -7.46 -1.16
CA SER A 81 -23.09 -7.77 -1.03
C SER A 81 -23.59 -8.58 -2.24
N ASP A 82 -24.63 -9.40 -2.04
CA ASP A 82 -25.20 -10.21 -3.12
C ASP A 82 -25.65 -9.33 -4.30
N ASP A 83 -26.29 -8.19 -4.06
CA ASP A 83 -26.69 -7.23 -5.10
C ASP A 83 -25.49 -6.73 -5.93
N PHE A 84 -24.35 -6.44 -5.29
CA PHE A 84 -23.14 -6.00 -5.98
C PHE A 84 -22.57 -7.12 -6.86
N ILE A 85 -22.53 -8.35 -6.34
CA ILE A 85 -22.02 -9.50 -7.07
C ILE A 85 -22.89 -9.79 -8.29
N GLU A 86 -24.22 -9.77 -8.14
CA GLU A 86 -25.14 -9.95 -9.27
C GLU A 86 -24.94 -8.89 -10.35
N GLU A 87 -24.78 -7.62 -9.97
CA GLU A 87 -24.56 -6.53 -10.92
C GLU A 87 -23.19 -6.64 -11.63
N ALA A 88 -22.13 -7.01 -10.90
CA ALA A 88 -20.81 -7.27 -11.48
C ALA A 88 -20.86 -8.41 -12.52
N LEU A 89 -21.51 -9.53 -12.17
CA LEU A 89 -21.69 -10.67 -13.07
C LEU A 89 -22.57 -10.30 -14.29
N ALA A 90 -23.61 -9.49 -14.09
CA ALA A 90 -24.49 -9.03 -15.16
C ALA A 90 -23.79 -8.12 -16.18
N ARG A 91 -22.70 -7.45 -15.81
CA ARG A 91 -21.88 -6.65 -16.75
C ARG A 91 -20.91 -7.52 -17.55
N GLU A 92 -20.27 -8.52 -16.94
CA GLU A 92 -19.19 -9.28 -17.59
C GLU A 92 -19.60 -10.63 -18.20
N MET A 93 -20.50 -11.40 -17.57
CA MET A 93 -20.88 -12.74 -18.05
C MET A 93 -21.59 -12.72 -19.42
N PRO A 94 -22.43 -11.72 -19.76
CA PRO A 94 -22.97 -11.61 -21.11
C PRO A 94 -21.90 -11.42 -22.19
N LEU A 95 -20.80 -10.73 -21.91
CA LEU A 95 -19.68 -10.56 -22.85
C LEU A 95 -19.01 -11.91 -23.13
N LEU A 96 -18.72 -12.69 -22.08
CA LEU A 96 -18.16 -14.04 -22.22
C LEU A 96 -19.10 -14.94 -23.03
N LYS A 97 -20.39 -14.94 -22.70
CA LYS A 97 -21.41 -15.74 -23.41
C LYS A 97 -21.53 -15.35 -24.88
N ASN A 98 -21.56 -14.05 -25.19
CA ASN A 98 -21.65 -13.55 -26.57
C ASN A 98 -20.42 -13.94 -27.39
N MET A 99 -19.22 -13.92 -26.79
CA MET A 99 -18.00 -14.39 -27.43
C MET A 99 -18.03 -15.91 -27.71
N GLY A 100 -18.89 -16.67 -27.03
CA GLY A 100 -18.98 -18.14 -27.16
C GLY A 100 -18.17 -18.90 -26.11
N VAL A 101 -17.73 -18.22 -25.04
CA VAL A 101 -17.09 -18.90 -23.89
C VAL A 101 -18.10 -19.80 -23.21
N ASN A 102 -17.69 -21.04 -22.97
CA ASN A 102 -18.50 -22.06 -22.28
C ASN A 102 -17.92 -22.48 -20.93
N THR A 103 -16.71 -22.04 -20.59
CA THR A 103 -16.06 -22.39 -19.33
C THR A 103 -15.16 -21.25 -18.83
N ILE A 104 -15.21 -20.95 -17.54
CA ILE A 104 -14.24 -20.07 -16.88
C ILE A 104 -13.32 -20.88 -15.96
N ARG A 105 -12.06 -20.46 -15.87
CA ARG A 105 -11.14 -20.91 -14.82
C ARG A 105 -11.09 -19.84 -13.73
N HIS A 106 -11.32 -20.26 -12.49
CA HIS A 106 -11.32 -19.36 -11.33
C HIS A 106 -10.55 -20.01 -10.17
N TYR A 107 -9.72 -19.23 -9.49
CA TYR A 107 -9.02 -19.70 -8.29
C TYR A 107 -10.00 -20.01 -7.15
N VAL A 108 -9.58 -20.78 -6.16
CA VAL A 108 -10.37 -20.97 -4.94
C VAL A 108 -10.73 -19.64 -4.28
N GLY A 109 -11.92 -19.58 -3.68
CA GLY A 109 -12.49 -18.38 -3.06
C GLY A 109 -13.90 -18.02 -3.55
N ILE A 110 -14.29 -18.48 -4.75
CA ILE A 110 -15.68 -18.41 -5.21
C ILE A 110 -16.58 -19.33 -4.36
N PRO A 111 -17.72 -18.88 -3.83
CA PRO A 111 -18.68 -19.78 -3.18
C PRO A 111 -19.44 -20.67 -4.19
N PRO A 112 -19.77 -21.94 -3.84
CA PRO A 112 -20.54 -22.85 -4.70
C PRO A 112 -21.81 -22.25 -5.32
N ARG A 113 -22.58 -21.48 -4.54
CA ARG A 113 -23.81 -20.81 -5.01
C ARG A 113 -23.58 -19.88 -6.21
N TRP A 114 -22.40 -19.28 -6.33
CA TRP A 114 -22.08 -18.39 -7.44
C TRP A 114 -21.59 -19.15 -8.67
N VAL A 115 -21.01 -20.34 -8.49
CA VAL A 115 -20.78 -21.29 -9.61
C VAL A 115 -22.13 -21.73 -10.20
N GLU A 116 -23.07 -22.13 -9.34
CA GLU A 116 -24.44 -22.48 -9.75
C GLU A 116 -25.12 -21.31 -10.46
N TYR A 117 -25.06 -20.10 -9.87
CA TYR A 117 -25.65 -18.91 -10.45
C TYR A 117 -25.08 -18.60 -11.86
N ILE A 118 -23.76 -18.66 -12.03
CA ILE A 118 -23.12 -18.41 -13.33
C ILE A 118 -23.58 -19.47 -14.35
N TYR A 119 -23.63 -20.73 -13.96
CA TYR A 119 -24.06 -21.82 -14.81
C TYR A 119 -25.54 -21.71 -15.21
N GLU A 120 -26.44 -21.52 -14.26
CA GLU A 120 -27.89 -21.49 -14.52
C GLU A 120 -28.31 -20.26 -15.34
N ASN A 121 -27.70 -19.10 -15.09
CA ASN A 121 -28.08 -17.86 -15.77
C ASN A 121 -27.35 -17.65 -17.11
N TYR A 122 -26.09 -18.11 -17.21
CA TYR A 122 -25.26 -17.83 -18.38
C TYR A 122 -24.87 -19.09 -19.18
N GLY A 123 -25.00 -20.29 -18.62
CA GLY A 123 -24.63 -21.54 -19.28
C GLY A 123 -23.11 -21.77 -19.32
N ILE A 124 -22.37 -21.12 -18.42
CA ILE A 124 -20.91 -21.14 -18.37
C ILE A 124 -20.49 -22.06 -17.22
N TYR A 125 -19.70 -23.10 -17.53
CA TYR A 125 -19.13 -23.98 -16.52
C TYR A 125 -17.95 -23.32 -15.78
N THR A 126 -17.66 -23.77 -14.57
CA THR A 126 -16.49 -23.31 -13.80
C THR A 126 -15.51 -24.44 -13.54
N VAL A 127 -14.22 -24.17 -13.78
CA VAL A 127 -13.10 -24.99 -13.28
C VAL A 127 -12.57 -24.35 -12.02
N VAL A 128 -12.68 -25.08 -10.90
CA VAL A 128 -12.18 -24.64 -9.60
C VAL A 128 -10.70 -24.99 -9.52
N ASN A 129 -9.86 -23.97 -9.35
CA ASN A 129 -8.41 -24.13 -9.35
C ASN A 129 -7.78 -23.84 -7.99
N HIS A 130 -7.22 -24.88 -7.36
CA HIS A 130 -6.47 -24.73 -6.11
C HIS A 130 -4.96 -24.62 -6.41
N PRO A 131 -4.24 -23.59 -5.92
CA PRO A 131 -2.85 -23.33 -6.28
C PRO A 131 -1.82 -24.29 -5.65
N LEU A 132 -2.24 -25.12 -4.68
CA LEU A 132 -1.40 -26.12 -3.99
C LEU A 132 -0.06 -25.56 -3.50
N GLY A 133 -0.11 -24.44 -2.77
CA GLY A 133 1.07 -23.81 -2.19
C GLY A 133 1.98 -23.08 -3.20
N ARG A 134 1.54 -22.82 -4.45
CA ARG A 134 2.35 -22.05 -5.42
C ARG A 134 2.81 -20.70 -4.87
N TYR A 135 1.93 -20.05 -4.10
CA TYR A 135 2.13 -18.73 -3.52
C TYR A 135 2.30 -18.82 -2.00
N GLY A 136 2.96 -19.87 -1.51
CA GLY A 136 3.22 -20.10 -0.08
C GLY A 136 2.12 -20.86 0.67
N VAL A 137 2.42 -21.24 1.91
CA VAL A 137 1.56 -22.05 2.79
C VAL A 137 1.70 -21.57 4.24
N THR A 138 0.62 -21.58 5.01
CA THR A 138 0.68 -21.26 6.45
C THR A 138 0.77 -22.54 7.28
N ILE A 139 1.85 -22.70 8.04
CA ILE A 139 2.09 -23.87 8.90
C ILE A 139 2.26 -23.40 10.33
N ASP A 140 1.49 -23.98 11.26
CA ASP A 140 1.53 -23.64 12.69
C ASP A 140 1.38 -22.11 12.96
N GLY A 141 0.62 -21.40 12.10
CA GLY A 141 0.40 -19.96 12.17
C GLY A 141 1.49 -19.08 11.56
N ALA A 142 2.55 -19.67 10.98
CA ALA A 142 3.58 -18.95 10.24
C ALA A 142 3.40 -19.14 8.73
N TYR A 143 3.26 -18.03 8.00
CA TYR A 143 3.25 -18.05 6.55
C TYR A 143 4.66 -18.31 5.99
N ILE A 144 4.78 -19.34 5.16
CA ILE A 144 6.00 -19.75 4.48
C ILE A 144 5.83 -19.39 3.00
N PRO A 145 6.55 -18.38 2.48
CA PRO A 145 6.35 -17.90 1.11
C PRO A 145 6.87 -18.88 0.05
N GLN A 146 7.77 -19.79 0.42
CA GLN A 146 8.33 -20.82 -0.46
C GLN A 146 7.98 -22.20 0.08
N THR A 147 7.15 -22.93 -0.66
CA THR A 147 6.58 -24.20 -0.21
C THR A 147 7.60 -25.34 -0.33
N ASP A 148 7.81 -26.06 0.78
CA ASP A 148 8.61 -27.29 0.81
C ASP A 148 7.70 -28.52 0.70
N TYR A 149 7.56 -29.06 -0.50
CA TYR A 149 6.72 -30.23 -0.76
C TYR A 149 7.24 -31.54 -0.12
N SER A 150 8.47 -31.56 0.41
CA SER A 150 9.01 -32.73 1.11
C SER A 150 8.60 -32.80 2.59
N ASP A 151 8.19 -31.66 3.17
CA ASP A 151 7.78 -31.58 4.57
C ASP A 151 6.39 -32.21 4.78
N GLU A 152 6.32 -33.17 5.71
CA GLU A 152 5.09 -33.91 6.00
C GLU A 152 3.97 -33.00 6.51
N LYS A 153 4.30 -31.92 7.26
CA LYS A 153 3.30 -30.96 7.74
C LYS A 153 2.73 -30.14 6.59
N THR A 154 3.58 -29.64 5.71
CA THR A 154 3.18 -28.94 4.48
C THR A 154 2.21 -29.80 3.66
N ARG A 155 2.57 -31.06 3.41
CA ARG A 155 1.71 -32.01 2.67
C ARG A 155 0.38 -32.24 3.38
N ALA A 156 0.38 -32.39 4.71
CA ALA A 156 -0.84 -32.58 5.48
C ALA A 156 -1.79 -31.38 5.40
N VAL A 157 -1.26 -30.15 5.49
CA VAL A 157 -2.06 -28.92 5.34
C VAL A 157 -2.68 -28.82 3.94
N LEU A 158 -1.88 -28.98 2.88
CA LEU A 158 -2.37 -28.89 1.50
C LEU A 158 -3.41 -29.97 1.15
N LYS A 159 -3.27 -31.17 1.71
CA LYS A 159 -4.28 -32.22 1.56
C LYS A 159 -5.58 -31.89 2.30
N ALA A 160 -5.48 -31.37 3.52
CA ALA A 160 -6.66 -30.94 4.27
C ALA A 160 -7.41 -29.80 3.56
N GLU A 161 -6.68 -28.81 3.01
CA GLU A 161 -7.28 -27.73 2.19
C GLU A 161 -8.05 -28.29 0.99
N MET A 162 -7.48 -29.29 0.30
CA MET A 162 -8.17 -29.94 -0.82
C MET A 162 -9.36 -30.79 -0.38
N GLU A 163 -9.26 -31.52 0.74
CA GLU A 163 -10.38 -32.30 1.28
C GLU A 163 -11.57 -31.38 1.62
N ASP A 164 -11.31 -30.25 2.29
CA ASP A 164 -12.33 -29.26 2.64
C ASP A 164 -12.97 -28.65 1.38
N LEU A 165 -12.15 -28.35 0.36
CA LEU A 165 -12.63 -27.81 -0.91
C LEU A 165 -13.54 -28.82 -1.65
N VAL A 166 -13.18 -30.09 -1.67
CA VAL A 166 -13.98 -31.15 -2.29
C VAL A 166 -15.31 -31.32 -1.57
N ASP A 167 -15.30 -31.34 -0.24
CA ASP A 167 -16.52 -31.44 0.54
C ASP A 167 -17.43 -30.20 0.38
N GLN A 168 -16.86 -29.05 0.00
CA GLN A 168 -17.62 -27.84 -0.34
C GLN A 168 -18.24 -27.87 -1.74
N PHE A 169 -17.62 -28.49 -2.75
CA PHE A 169 -17.97 -28.31 -4.17
C PHE A 169 -18.44 -29.56 -4.93
N LYS A 170 -18.21 -30.77 -4.43
CA LYS A 170 -18.55 -32.01 -5.17
C LYS A 170 -20.01 -32.10 -5.60
N ASP A 171 -20.92 -31.45 -4.87
CA ASP A 171 -22.35 -31.45 -5.16
C ASP A 171 -22.82 -30.20 -5.92
N THR A 172 -21.91 -29.40 -6.50
CA THR A 172 -22.21 -28.11 -7.14
C THR A 172 -22.47 -28.26 -8.65
N PRO A 173 -23.70 -27.99 -9.13
CA PRO A 173 -23.99 -27.87 -10.56
C PRO A 173 -23.16 -26.79 -11.23
N GLY A 174 -22.75 -27.04 -12.47
CA GLY A 174 -21.94 -26.10 -13.25
C GLY A 174 -20.43 -26.19 -13.01
N MET A 175 -19.97 -26.99 -12.03
CA MET A 175 -18.55 -27.30 -11.90
C MET A 175 -18.12 -28.38 -12.90
N LEU A 176 -17.08 -28.10 -13.70
CA LEU A 176 -16.62 -28.98 -14.79
C LEU A 176 -15.58 -30.02 -14.34
N MET A 177 -14.51 -29.57 -13.67
CA MET A 177 -13.38 -30.42 -13.31
C MET A 177 -12.53 -29.81 -12.20
N TRP A 178 -11.70 -30.64 -11.57
CA TRP A 178 -10.70 -30.24 -10.59
C TRP A 178 -9.40 -29.82 -11.28
N LEU A 179 -8.87 -28.64 -10.93
CA LEU A 179 -7.57 -28.18 -11.45
C LEU A 179 -6.57 -27.96 -10.32
N LEU A 180 -5.50 -28.75 -10.32
CA LEU A 180 -4.47 -28.78 -9.30
C LEU A 180 -3.25 -27.94 -9.69
N GLY A 181 -2.86 -27.02 -8.82
CA GLY A 181 -1.68 -26.18 -8.98
C GLY A 181 -1.87 -24.97 -9.91
N ASN A 182 -0.80 -24.19 -10.06
CA ASN A 182 -0.59 -23.20 -11.10
C ASN A 182 0.93 -22.95 -11.26
N GLU A 183 1.57 -23.65 -12.19
CA GLU A 183 3.01 -23.53 -12.46
C GLU A 183 3.90 -23.76 -11.22
N ASN A 184 3.51 -24.70 -10.34
CA ASN A 184 4.26 -25.02 -9.14
C ASN A 184 5.71 -25.43 -9.44
N ASN A 185 5.96 -26.01 -10.62
CA ASN A 185 7.29 -26.36 -11.11
C ASN A 185 8.22 -25.15 -11.27
N TYR A 186 7.71 -23.97 -11.60
CA TYR A 186 8.50 -22.73 -11.65
C TYR A 186 8.79 -22.16 -10.24
N GLY A 187 8.04 -22.61 -9.23
CA GLY A 187 8.19 -22.19 -7.83
C GLY A 187 9.10 -23.08 -6.97
N LEU A 188 9.83 -24.04 -7.55
CA LEU A 188 10.65 -24.99 -6.79
C LEU A 188 11.95 -24.34 -6.22
N VAL A 189 11.83 -23.54 -5.17
CA VAL A 189 12.98 -22.88 -4.50
C VAL A 189 12.93 -23.02 -2.98
N TRP A 190 13.58 -24.05 -2.44
CA TRP A 190 13.85 -24.21 -1.00
C TRP A 190 15.32 -24.63 -0.74
N THR A 191 15.85 -24.23 0.41
CA THR A 191 17.23 -24.48 0.87
C THR A 191 17.23 -25.51 2.01
N SER A 192 17.81 -26.69 1.78
CA SER A 192 18.08 -27.67 2.85
C SER A 192 19.43 -28.32 2.67
N ALA A 193 20.01 -28.76 3.79
CA ALA A 193 21.36 -29.31 3.82
C ALA A 193 21.53 -30.58 2.97
N GLU A 194 20.48 -31.41 2.87
CA GLU A 194 20.54 -32.67 2.11
C GLU A 194 20.38 -32.44 0.61
N THR A 195 19.45 -31.59 0.18
CA THR A 195 19.26 -31.25 -1.24
C THR A 195 20.41 -30.39 -1.76
N GLU A 196 20.98 -29.50 -0.93
CA GLU A 196 22.16 -28.71 -1.31
C GLU A 196 23.40 -29.55 -1.61
N ALA A 197 23.49 -30.78 -1.12
CA ALA A 197 24.59 -31.69 -1.42
C ALA A 197 24.56 -32.25 -2.85
N LEU A 198 23.42 -32.15 -3.55
CA LEU A 198 23.26 -32.59 -4.94
C LEU A 198 23.79 -31.53 -5.94
N PRO A 199 24.21 -31.92 -7.16
CA PRO A 199 24.45 -31.00 -8.27
C PRO A 199 23.20 -30.15 -8.59
N GLU A 200 23.37 -28.88 -8.97
CA GLU A 200 22.27 -27.89 -9.11
C GLU A 200 21.09 -28.36 -9.98
N GLY A 201 21.35 -29.06 -11.09
CA GLY A 201 20.31 -29.64 -11.94
C GLY A 201 19.56 -30.82 -11.28
N GLU A 202 20.26 -31.66 -10.51
CA GLU A 202 19.67 -32.80 -9.82
C GLU A 202 18.82 -32.38 -8.62
N ARG A 203 19.15 -31.23 -8.00
CA ARG A 203 18.33 -30.64 -6.91
C ARG A 203 16.89 -30.47 -7.35
N GLN A 204 16.67 -29.88 -8.53
CA GLN A 204 15.33 -29.56 -9.00
C GLN A 204 14.53 -30.81 -9.41
N THR A 205 15.21 -31.83 -9.94
CA THR A 205 14.60 -33.15 -10.21
C THR A 205 14.05 -33.79 -8.94
N ALA A 206 14.82 -33.83 -7.85
CA ALA A 206 14.35 -34.40 -6.58
C ALA A 206 13.13 -33.63 -6.02
N LYS A 207 13.17 -32.30 -6.10
CA LYS A 207 12.07 -31.42 -5.66
C LYS A 207 10.80 -31.65 -6.47
N ALA A 208 10.93 -31.81 -7.80
CA ALA A 208 9.81 -32.11 -8.68
C ALA A 208 9.14 -33.44 -8.30
N ARG A 209 9.89 -34.48 -7.91
CA ARG A 209 9.29 -35.73 -7.42
C ARG A 209 8.42 -35.52 -6.18
N TYR A 210 8.88 -34.73 -5.21
CA TYR A 210 8.06 -34.41 -4.03
C TYR A 210 6.76 -33.67 -4.39
N LEU A 211 6.83 -32.72 -5.33
CA LEU A 211 5.66 -32.02 -5.83
C LEU A 211 4.66 -32.98 -6.51
N TYR A 212 5.11 -33.76 -7.50
CA TYR A 212 4.20 -34.58 -8.29
C TYR A 212 3.69 -35.81 -7.54
N SER A 213 4.47 -36.37 -6.61
CA SER A 213 3.95 -37.38 -5.68
C SER A 213 2.84 -36.83 -4.76
N LEU A 214 2.90 -35.54 -4.36
CA LEU A 214 1.78 -34.92 -3.64
C LEU A 214 0.56 -34.76 -4.55
N PHE A 215 0.78 -34.36 -5.80
CA PHE A 215 -0.30 -34.25 -6.78
C PHE A 215 -0.97 -35.61 -6.97
N ASN A 216 -0.20 -36.70 -7.04
CA ASN A 216 -0.72 -38.06 -7.08
C ASN A 216 -1.55 -38.43 -5.84
N GLU A 217 -1.05 -38.13 -4.63
CA GLU A 217 -1.82 -38.35 -3.39
C GLU A 217 -3.18 -37.63 -3.42
N ILE A 218 -3.21 -36.40 -3.94
CA ILE A 218 -4.43 -35.59 -4.05
C ILE A 218 -5.34 -36.11 -5.17
N THR A 219 -4.80 -36.51 -6.31
CA THR A 219 -5.55 -37.12 -7.41
C THR A 219 -6.26 -38.39 -6.94
N GLN A 220 -5.56 -39.29 -6.24
CA GLN A 220 -6.16 -40.51 -5.69
C GLN A 220 -7.27 -40.19 -4.67
N MET A 221 -7.07 -39.18 -3.82
CA MET A 221 -8.09 -38.73 -2.88
C MET A 221 -9.34 -38.18 -3.60
N LEU A 222 -9.15 -37.43 -4.69
CA LEU A 222 -10.24 -36.91 -5.51
C LEU A 222 -11.02 -38.03 -6.20
N GLU A 223 -10.34 -39.02 -6.78
CA GLU A 223 -10.97 -40.20 -7.38
C GLU A 223 -11.85 -40.96 -6.38
N GLU A 224 -11.45 -41.02 -5.10
CA GLU A 224 -12.25 -41.65 -4.05
C GLU A 224 -13.47 -40.80 -3.62
N LYS A 225 -13.33 -39.47 -3.56
CA LYS A 225 -14.36 -38.57 -3.02
C LYS A 225 -15.34 -38.02 -4.06
N ASP A 226 -14.90 -37.82 -5.30
CA ASP A 226 -15.68 -37.24 -6.41
C ASP A 226 -15.31 -37.93 -7.74
N PRO A 227 -15.69 -39.22 -7.91
CA PRO A 227 -15.31 -40.01 -9.09
C PRO A 227 -15.99 -39.56 -10.40
N ASP A 228 -16.96 -38.64 -10.32
CA ASP A 228 -17.74 -38.18 -11.47
C ASP A 228 -17.11 -36.99 -12.20
N ARG A 229 -16.04 -36.39 -11.65
CA ARG A 229 -15.31 -35.26 -12.26
C ARG A 229 -13.85 -35.59 -12.53
N PRO A 230 -13.32 -35.21 -13.71
CA PRO A 230 -11.93 -35.46 -14.03
C PRO A 230 -10.99 -34.55 -13.24
N VAL A 231 -9.77 -35.02 -13.07
CA VAL A 231 -8.67 -34.27 -12.44
C VAL A 231 -7.67 -33.83 -13.50
N ALA A 232 -7.35 -32.54 -13.47
CA ALA A 232 -6.32 -31.92 -14.29
C ALA A 232 -5.28 -31.22 -13.40
N ILE A 233 -4.09 -30.97 -13.95
CA ILE A 233 -3.05 -30.15 -13.32
C ILE A 233 -2.82 -28.88 -14.15
N ALA A 234 -2.32 -27.80 -13.56
CA ALA A 234 -1.86 -26.61 -14.29
C ALA A 234 -0.33 -26.51 -14.18
N ASN A 235 0.37 -27.16 -15.11
CA ASN A 235 1.84 -27.19 -15.13
C ASN A 235 2.43 -26.03 -15.93
N GLY A 236 3.61 -25.54 -15.55
CA GLY A 236 4.36 -24.57 -16.36
C GLY A 236 5.01 -25.27 -17.55
N ASP A 237 4.44 -25.09 -18.75
CA ASP A 237 4.84 -25.79 -19.98
C ASP A 237 4.96 -27.33 -19.77
N LEU A 238 5.78 -28.03 -20.56
CA LEU A 238 6.03 -29.47 -20.47
C LEU A 238 7.14 -29.85 -19.47
N GLN A 239 7.55 -28.92 -18.60
CA GLN A 239 8.67 -29.18 -17.70
C GLN A 239 8.34 -30.37 -16.79
N TYR A 240 9.32 -31.28 -16.65
CA TYR A 240 9.24 -32.50 -15.84
C TYR A 240 8.17 -33.53 -16.28
N ILE A 241 7.71 -33.49 -17.54
CA ILE A 241 6.68 -34.43 -18.03
C ILE A 241 7.03 -35.92 -17.82
N ASP A 242 8.31 -36.29 -17.90
CA ASP A 242 8.75 -37.67 -17.60
C ASP A 242 8.51 -38.04 -16.13
N ILE A 243 8.74 -37.10 -15.19
CA ILE A 243 8.47 -37.32 -13.76
C ILE A 243 6.96 -37.35 -13.50
N ILE A 244 6.20 -36.51 -14.18
CA ILE A 244 4.72 -36.50 -14.09
C ILE A 244 4.18 -37.88 -14.51
N ALA A 245 4.68 -38.44 -15.61
CA ALA A 245 4.32 -39.77 -16.09
C ALA A 245 4.70 -40.89 -15.10
N GLU A 246 5.78 -40.72 -14.34
CA GLU A 246 6.25 -41.69 -13.34
C GLU A 246 5.52 -41.60 -12.00
N GLU A 247 5.19 -40.39 -11.54
CA GLU A 247 4.70 -40.15 -10.18
C GLU A 247 3.18 -40.05 -10.09
N ILE A 248 2.48 -39.58 -11.13
CA ILE A 248 1.02 -39.39 -11.12
C ILE A 248 0.34 -40.51 -11.89
N GLU A 249 -0.19 -41.49 -11.15
CA GLU A 249 -1.04 -42.54 -11.69
C GLU A 249 -2.50 -42.04 -11.71
N GLY A 250 -3.19 -42.17 -12.85
CA GLY A 250 -4.63 -41.84 -12.94
C GLY A 250 -4.99 -40.41 -13.37
N LEU A 251 -4.02 -39.57 -13.77
CA LEU A 251 -4.32 -38.22 -14.27
C LEU A 251 -5.21 -38.27 -15.55
N ASP A 252 -6.39 -37.64 -15.50
CA ASP A 252 -7.35 -37.66 -16.62
C ASP A 252 -6.96 -36.72 -17.77
N ILE A 253 -6.48 -35.52 -17.43
CA ILE A 253 -6.15 -34.46 -18.39
C ILE A 253 -4.83 -33.80 -17.98
N PHE A 254 -3.90 -33.67 -18.93
CA PHE A 254 -2.72 -32.84 -18.73
C PHE A 254 -3.05 -31.38 -19.08
N GLY A 255 -2.98 -30.49 -18.09
CA GLY A 255 -3.11 -29.05 -18.29
C GLY A 255 -1.77 -28.34 -18.18
N ALA A 256 -1.53 -27.38 -19.08
CA ALA A 256 -0.31 -26.58 -19.08
C ALA A 256 -0.53 -25.10 -19.41
N ASN A 257 0.22 -24.23 -18.74
CA ASN A 257 0.39 -22.84 -19.13
C ASN A 257 1.42 -22.78 -20.27
N VAL A 258 1.00 -22.29 -21.45
CA VAL A 258 1.77 -22.39 -22.69
C VAL A 258 1.96 -21.01 -23.33
N TYR A 259 3.17 -20.49 -23.23
CA TYR A 259 3.58 -19.21 -23.83
C TYR A 259 4.66 -19.38 -24.89
N ARG A 260 4.45 -20.28 -25.87
CA ARG A 260 5.44 -20.65 -26.91
C ARG A 260 5.39 -19.76 -28.18
N GLY A 261 4.55 -18.73 -28.17
CA GLY A 261 4.26 -17.85 -29.29
C GLY A 261 3.03 -18.32 -30.08
N ILE A 262 3.04 -18.11 -31.41
CA ILE A 262 1.87 -18.36 -32.28
C ILE A 262 1.54 -19.85 -32.46
N SER A 263 2.48 -20.74 -32.15
CA SER A 263 2.31 -22.19 -32.21
C SER A 263 2.92 -22.86 -30.98
N ALA A 264 2.27 -23.91 -30.48
CA ALA A 264 2.71 -24.76 -29.38
C ALA A 264 3.78 -25.80 -29.81
N ARG A 265 4.07 -25.89 -31.12
CA ARG A 265 5.13 -26.71 -31.72
C ARG A 265 4.94 -28.20 -31.44
N ASP A 266 5.85 -28.81 -30.70
CA ASP A 266 5.88 -30.24 -30.38
C ASP A 266 5.00 -30.65 -29.19
N ALA A 267 4.37 -29.69 -28.48
CA ALA A 267 3.68 -29.96 -27.23
C ALA A 267 2.63 -31.08 -27.32
N TYR A 268 1.78 -31.05 -28.34
CA TYR A 268 0.77 -32.09 -28.57
C TYR A 268 1.39 -33.48 -28.72
N ALA A 269 2.48 -33.59 -29.50
CA ALA A 269 3.14 -34.85 -29.78
C ALA A 269 3.86 -35.41 -28.54
N VAL A 270 4.54 -34.55 -27.78
CA VAL A 270 5.24 -34.95 -26.54
C VAL A 270 4.24 -35.44 -25.49
N VAL A 271 3.11 -34.75 -25.31
CA VAL A 271 2.07 -35.18 -24.35
C VAL A 271 1.47 -36.52 -24.76
N GLU A 272 1.17 -36.71 -26.05
CA GLU A 272 0.69 -38.00 -26.56
C GLU A 272 1.71 -39.12 -26.32
N GLU A 273 2.99 -38.87 -26.63
CA GLU A 273 4.07 -39.86 -26.47
C GLU A 273 4.30 -40.25 -25.01
N LYS A 274 4.25 -39.27 -24.09
CA LYS A 274 4.67 -39.44 -22.69
C LYS A 274 3.54 -39.81 -21.75
N LEU A 275 2.36 -39.26 -21.96
CA LEU A 275 1.22 -39.43 -21.06
C LEU A 275 0.05 -40.17 -21.73
N GLY A 276 -0.18 -39.98 -23.03
CA GLY A 276 -1.29 -40.62 -23.76
C GLY A 276 -2.68 -40.19 -23.27
N ILE A 277 -2.77 -38.98 -22.72
CA ILE A 277 -4.00 -38.35 -22.19
C ILE A 277 -4.25 -37.01 -22.90
N PRO A 278 -5.50 -36.50 -22.90
CA PRO A 278 -5.82 -35.22 -23.49
C PRO A 278 -5.02 -34.04 -22.90
N LEU A 279 -4.79 -33.04 -23.74
CA LEU A 279 -4.12 -31.79 -23.43
C LEU A 279 -5.12 -30.62 -23.43
N ILE A 280 -5.07 -29.82 -22.37
CA ILE A 280 -5.70 -28.50 -22.31
C ILE A 280 -4.65 -27.43 -22.02
N PHE A 281 -4.82 -26.24 -22.57
CA PHE A 281 -4.02 -25.10 -22.13
C PHE A 281 -4.71 -24.41 -20.96
N THR A 282 -4.12 -24.43 -19.78
CA THR A 282 -4.67 -23.78 -18.57
C THR A 282 -4.46 -22.27 -18.60
N GLU A 283 -3.42 -21.81 -19.31
CA GLU A 283 -3.22 -20.42 -19.74
C GLU A 283 -2.47 -20.38 -21.07
N PHE A 284 -2.85 -19.45 -21.94
CA PHE A 284 -2.08 -19.08 -23.14
C PHE A 284 -2.62 -17.77 -23.71
N GLY A 285 -1.81 -17.06 -24.50
CA GLY A 285 -2.25 -15.85 -25.18
C GLY A 285 -1.11 -14.98 -25.67
N ALA A 286 -1.33 -13.67 -25.67
CA ALA A 286 -0.31 -12.63 -25.79
C ALA A 286 -0.78 -11.38 -25.01
N ASP A 287 0.15 -10.57 -24.50
CA ASP A 287 -0.18 -9.24 -24.02
C ASP A 287 -0.40 -8.26 -25.18
N ALA A 288 -1.04 -7.14 -24.87
CA ALA A 288 -1.39 -6.08 -25.82
C ALA A 288 -0.47 -4.87 -25.71
N PHE A 289 0.78 -5.03 -25.26
CA PHE A 289 1.76 -3.95 -25.18
C PHE A 289 3.04 -4.33 -25.94
N ASN A 290 3.64 -3.37 -26.64
CA ASN A 290 4.85 -3.60 -27.42
C ASN A 290 6.03 -2.87 -26.77
N MET A 291 6.96 -3.62 -26.19
CA MET A 291 8.09 -3.04 -25.46
C MET A 291 9.10 -2.29 -26.34
N LYS A 292 9.13 -2.54 -27.66
CA LYS A 292 10.00 -1.79 -28.58
C LYS A 292 9.44 -0.40 -28.90
N THR A 293 8.13 -0.31 -29.08
CA THR A 293 7.46 0.94 -29.48
C THR A 293 6.88 1.70 -28.31
N MET A 294 6.81 1.08 -27.13
CA MET A 294 6.19 1.59 -25.90
C MET A 294 4.73 2.00 -26.10
N GLN A 295 3.97 1.15 -26.81
CA GLN A 295 2.58 1.41 -27.18
C GLN A 295 1.71 0.15 -27.10
N GLU A 296 0.41 0.34 -26.90
CA GLU A 296 -0.60 -0.72 -27.01
C GLU A 296 -0.64 -1.32 -28.42
N ASP A 297 -0.54 -2.64 -28.54
CA ASP A 297 -0.51 -3.43 -29.78
C ASP A 297 -1.57 -4.56 -29.78
N GLN A 298 -2.84 -4.16 -29.70
CA GLN A 298 -3.97 -5.09 -29.78
C GLN A 298 -4.02 -5.91 -31.09
N LEU A 299 -3.35 -5.46 -32.16
CA LEU A 299 -3.31 -6.20 -33.42
C LEU A 299 -2.44 -7.45 -33.29
N MET A 300 -1.27 -7.34 -32.66
CA MET A 300 -0.42 -8.50 -32.41
C MET A 300 -1.07 -9.47 -31.43
N GLN A 301 -1.70 -8.97 -30.35
CA GLN A 301 -2.49 -9.82 -29.45
C GLN A 301 -3.51 -10.68 -30.21
N ALA A 302 -4.31 -10.04 -31.06
CA ALA A 302 -5.33 -10.73 -31.87
C ALA A 302 -4.72 -11.74 -32.86
N ARG A 303 -3.54 -11.43 -33.43
CA ARG A 303 -2.83 -12.34 -34.34
C ARG A 303 -2.34 -13.60 -33.65
N TYR A 304 -1.74 -13.48 -32.46
CA TYR A 304 -1.26 -14.62 -31.68
C TYR A 304 -2.42 -15.54 -31.29
N LEU A 305 -3.49 -14.97 -30.71
CA LEU A 305 -4.66 -15.74 -30.30
C LEU A 305 -5.36 -16.43 -31.49
N LYS A 306 -5.46 -15.76 -32.64
CA LYS A 306 -5.96 -16.38 -33.88
C LYS A 306 -5.14 -17.62 -34.28
N GLY A 307 -3.82 -17.53 -34.20
CA GLY A 307 -2.92 -18.62 -34.55
C GLY A 307 -2.99 -19.79 -33.57
N GLN A 308 -2.98 -19.49 -32.27
CA GLN A 308 -3.05 -20.48 -31.20
C GLN A 308 -4.38 -21.24 -31.24
N TRP A 309 -5.52 -20.55 -31.33
CA TRP A 309 -6.83 -21.22 -31.45
C TRP A 309 -7.00 -21.99 -32.75
N LYS A 310 -6.45 -21.51 -33.87
CA LYS A 310 -6.41 -22.28 -35.11
C LYS A 310 -5.69 -23.61 -34.87
N GLU A 311 -4.52 -23.59 -34.24
CA GLU A 311 -3.76 -24.82 -33.98
C GLU A 311 -4.48 -25.78 -33.03
N ILE A 312 -5.11 -25.27 -31.96
CA ILE A 312 -5.95 -26.06 -31.06
C ILE A 312 -7.06 -26.79 -31.84
N TYR A 313 -7.75 -26.09 -32.75
CA TYR A 313 -8.79 -26.69 -33.60
C TYR A 313 -8.24 -27.70 -34.61
N GLU A 314 -7.04 -27.47 -35.13
CA GLU A 314 -6.39 -28.41 -36.05
C GLU A 314 -5.90 -29.69 -35.35
N GLN A 315 -5.59 -29.61 -34.05
CA GLN A 315 -5.10 -30.70 -33.21
C GLN A 315 -6.21 -31.42 -32.43
N SER A 316 -7.47 -31.03 -32.61
CA SER A 316 -8.61 -31.67 -31.95
C SER A 316 -8.97 -33.01 -32.57
N TYR A 317 -9.79 -33.77 -31.87
CA TYR A 317 -10.25 -35.10 -32.25
C TYR A 317 -10.76 -35.18 -33.72
N GLY A 318 -10.32 -36.22 -34.43
CA GLY A 318 -10.82 -36.56 -35.77
C GLY A 318 -10.30 -35.68 -36.92
N LYS A 319 -9.26 -34.86 -36.70
CA LYS A 319 -8.69 -33.96 -37.72
C LYS A 319 -7.48 -34.52 -38.49
N GLY A 320 -7.07 -35.74 -38.18
CA GLY A 320 -5.92 -36.41 -38.83
C GLY A 320 -4.56 -35.86 -38.42
N ARG A 321 -4.49 -35.11 -37.31
CA ARG A 321 -3.25 -34.75 -36.60
C ARG A 321 -3.13 -35.59 -35.31
N ILE A 322 -2.49 -35.08 -34.25
CA ILE A 322 -2.32 -35.82 -32.99
C ILE A 322 -3.69 -36.13 -32.36
N GLY A 323 -4.61 -35.16 -32.35
CA GLY A 323 -5.99 -35.40 -31.95
C GLY A 323 -6.24 -35.31 -30.43
N ASN A 324 -5.27 -34.87 -29.63
CA ASN A 324 -5.37 -34.81 -28.18
C ASN A 324 -5.71 -33.41 -27.61
N ALA A 325 -5.97 -32.41 -28.45
CA ALA A 325 -6.31 -31.06 -27.99
C ALA A 325 -7.80 -30.95 -27.59
N CYS A 326 -8.07 -30.72 -26.31
CA CYS A 326 -9.44 -30.60 -25.77
C CYS A 326 -9.89 -29.16 -25.48
N GLY A 327 -9.08 -28.16 -25.86
CA GLY A 327 -9.37 -26.74 -25.69
C GLY A 327 -8.38 -26.05 -24.76
N GLY A 328 -8.81 -24.95 -24.15
CA GLY A 328 -7.98 -24.22 -23.18
C GLY A 328 -8.58 -22.90 -22.74
N PHE A 329 -7.87 -22.20 -21.87
CA PHE A 329 -8.28 -20.94 -21.27
C PHE A 329 -7.39 -19.80 -21.76
N THR A 330 -7.97 -18.87 -22.51
CA THR A 330 -7.26 -17.66 -22.91
C THR A 330 -6.89 -16.85 -21.68
N PHE A 331 -5.64 -16.40 -21.58
CA PHE A 331 -5.14 -15.53 -20.51
C PHE A 331 -4.98 -14.10 -21.05
N GLN A 332 -5.74 -13.12 -20.56
CA GLN A 332 -6.88 -13.24 -19.64
C GLN A 332 -8.03 -12.32 -20.04
N PHE A 333 -9.17 -12.39 -19.34
CA PHE A 333 -10.35 -11.64 -19.76
C PHE A 333 -10.16 -10.13 -19.70
N SER A 334 -9.67 -9.60 -18.57
CA SER A 334 -9.51 -8.17 -18.34
C SER A 334 -8.10 -7.79 -17.87
N ASP A 335 -7.67 -6.55 -18.06
CA ASP A 335 -6.31 -6.09 -17.69
C ASP A 335 -6.02 -6.24 -16.19
N GLY A 336 -4.83 -6.70 -15.83
CA GLY A 336 -4.41 -6.90 -14.43
C GLY A 336 -3.57 -5.75 -13.88
N TRP A 337 -4.15 -4.57 -13.66
CA TRP A 337 -3.48 -3.33 -13.17
C TRP A 337 -2.75 -3.45 -11.81
N TRP A 338 -2.81 -4.61 -11.20
CA TRP A 338 -2.16 -4.90 -9.93
C TRP A 338 -1.02 -5.90 -10.08
N LYS A 339 -0.75 -6.44 -11.28
CA LYS A 339 0.22 -7.53 -11.40
C LYS A 339 1.65 -7.06 -11.31
N TYR A 340 1.97 -5.83 -11.71
CA TYR A 340 3.27 -5.25 -11.43
C TYR A 340 3.28 -4.60 -10.04
N ARG A 341 4.34 -4.85 -9.27
CA ARG A 341 4.54 -4.38 -7.88
C ARG A 341 3.51 -4.83 -6.83
N GLN A 342 2.28 -5.17 -7.22
CA GLN A 342 1.23 -5.81 -6.41
C GLN A 342 0.64 -5.02 -5.24
N GLU A 343 1.33 -4.01 -4.74
CA GLU A 343 0.88 -3.21 -3.59
C GLU A 343 0.93 -1.70 -3.82
N ILE A 344 1.62 -1.24 -4.86
CA ILE A 344 1.76 0.17 -5.21
C ILE A 344 1.45 0.36 -6.69
N ASN A 345 1.15 1.59 -7.11
CA ASN A 345 0.72 1.92 -8.48
C ASN A 345 -0.59 1.25 -8.94
N LEU A 346 -1.46 0.82 -8.02
CA LEU A 346 -2.68 0.05 -8.36
C LEU A 346 -3.69 0.84 -9.23
N ASP A 347 -3.54 2.16 -9.34
CA ASP A 347 -4.33 3.08 -10.16
C ASP A 347 -3.56 3.58 -11.41
N VAL A 348 -2.43 2.94 -11.73
CA VAL A 348 -1.60 3.20 -12.91
C VAL A 348 -1.56 1.92 -13.74
N HIS A 349 -1.68 2.04 -15.06
CA HIS A 349 -1.49 0.89 -15.95
C HIS A 349 -0.01 0.81 -16.31
N ASP A 350 0.76 0.05 -15.55
CA ASP A 350 2.22 0.01 -15.66
C ASP A 350 2.65 -0.61 -16.99
N ILE A 351 3.76 -0.08 -17.53
CA ILE A 351 4.30 -0.49 -18.84
C ILE A 351 5.53 -1.41 -18.70
N ASN A 352 5.77 -1.94 -17.50
CA ASN A 352 6.92 -2.78 -17.20
C ASN A 352 6.73 -4.22 -17.68
N ALA A 353 7.61 -4.68 -18.57
CA ALA A 353 7.75 -6.11 -18.89
C ALA A 353 8.58 -6.85 -17.83
N SER A 354 8.01 -7.90 -17.24
CA SER A 354 8.60 -8.63 -16.11
C SER A 354 9.49 -9.80 -16.53
N TRP A 355 9.34 -10.34 -17.75
CA TRP A 355 10.14 -11.46 -18.24
C TRP A 355 10.30 -11.49 -19.78
N PRO A 356 11.34 -12.18 -20.31
CA PRO A 356 11.61 -12.25 -21.74
C PRO A 356 11.01 -13.50 -22.40
N ASN A 357 10.53 -13.37 -23.64
CA ASN A 357 10.01 -14.49 -24.41
C ASN A 357 10.21 -14.31 -25.93
N GLY A 358 11.14 -15.09 -26.49
CA GLY A 358 11.44 -15.11 -27.93
C GLY A 358 10.35 -15.74 -28.82
N GLY A 359 9.27 -16.27 -28.24
CA GLY A 359 8.08 -16.72 -28.97
C GLY A 359 7.27 -15.57 -29.59
N TYR A 360 7.45 -14.35 -29.08
CA TYR A 360 6.72 -13.14 -29.50
C TYR A 360 7.67 -12.20 -30.26
N GLN A 361 7.90 -12.47 -31.54
CA GLN A 361 9.04 -11.90 -32.27
C GLN A 361 8.92 -10.40 -32.56
N GLU A 362 7.70 -9.88 -32.67
CA GLU A 362 7.45 -8.50 -33.08
C GLU A 362 7.99 -7.49 -32.05
N ASP A 363 8.00 -7.82 -30.76
CA ASP A 363 8.47 -6.95 -29.69
C ASP A 363 9.65 -7.53 -28.87
N TYR A 364 10.07 -8.77 -29.16
CA TYR A 364 11.26 -9.37 -28.54
C TYR A 364 12.59 -8.74 -29.00
N VAL A 365 13.47 -8.44 -28.04
CA VAL A 365 14.88 -8.08 -28.24
C VAL A 365 15.73 -9.01 -27.37
N GLU A 366 16.79 -9.59 -27.93
CA GLU A 366 17.68 -10.48 -27.18
C GLU A 366 18.27 -9.77 -25.96
N GLY A 367 18.09 -10.37 -24.77
CA GLY A 367 18.52 -9.80 -23.49
C GLY A 367 17.55 -8.82 -22.85
N GLU A 368 16.40 -8.52 -23.46
CA GLU A 368 15.36 -7.64 -22.90
C GLU A 368 14.06 -8.40 -22.60
N ASN A 369 13.32 -7.93 -21.59
CA ASN A 369 11.97 -8.42 -21.29
C ASN A 369 10.96 -7.82 -22.27
N ASN A 370 9.97 -8.61 -22.68
CA ASN A 370 8.88 -8.16 -23.55
C ASN A 370 7.48 -8.49 -23.03
N MET A 371 7.32 -9.41 -22.08
CA MET A 371 5.99 -9.80 -21.60
C MET A 371 5.52 -8.87 -20.49
N ASN A 372 4.44 -8.12 -20.74
CA ASN A 372 3.84 -7.22 -19.74
C ASN A 372 2.59 -7.83 -19.08
N GLU A 373 2.69 -8.12 -17.78
CA GLU A 373 1.64 -8.78 -17.01
C GLU A 373 0.32 -7.99 -16.90
N GLU A 374 0.36 -6.66 -16.97
CA GLU A 374 -0.86 -5.86 -16.81
C GLU A 374 -1.69 -5.76 -18.09
N TRP A 375 -1.13 -6.14 -19.24
CA TRP A 375 -1.70 -5.92 -20.57
C TRP A 375 -2.18 -7.21 -21.26
N TRP A 376 -2.31 -8.33 -20.52
CA TRP A 376 -2.85 -9.60 -21.04
C TRP A 376 -4.36 -9.58 -21.31
N GLY A 377 -5.10 -8.58 -20.82
CA GLY A 377 -6.54 -8.50 -20.99
C GLY A 377 -6.93 -8.50 -22.47
N ILE A 378 -7.90 -9.32 -22.87
CA ILE A 378 -8.59 -9.13 -24.16
C ILE A 378 -9.64 -8.03 -24.10
N CYS A 379 -9.95 -7.55 -22.89
CA CYS A 379 -10.75 -6.36 -22.60
C CYS A 379 -9.93 -5.39 -21.74
N ALA A 380 -9.95 -4.10 -22.10
CA ALA A 380 -9.41 -3.04 -21.26
C ALA A 380 -10.39 -2.67 -20.14
N LYS A 381 -9.89 -2.31 -18.95
CA LYS A 381 -10.72 -1.89 -17.81
C LYS A 381 -11.03 -0.39 -17.81
N GLY A 382 -12.26 -0.04 -17.44
CA GLY A 382 -12.66 1.30 -17.01
C GLY A 382 -12.39 1.54 -15.53
N TYR A 383 -12.44 2.81 -15.12
CA TYR A 383 -12.36 3.15 -13.69
C TYR A 383 -13.67 2.77 -12.98
N PRO A 384 -13.61 2.36 -11.71
CA PRO A 384 -14.80 2.13 -10.92
C PRO A 384 -15.67 3.38 -10.81
N ASP A 385 -16.98 3.19 -10.93
CA ASP A 385 -18.01 4.17 -10.63
C ASP A 385 -18.18 4.36 -9.10
N GLN A 386 -19.15 5.18 -8.69
CA GLN A 386 -19.40 5.48 -7.27
C GLN A 386 -19.87 4.25 -6.47
N SER A 387 -20.40 3.23 -7.14
CA SER A 387 -20.79 1.96 -6.53
C SER A 387 -19.62 0.99 -6.44
N GLY A 388 -18.48 1.28 -7.08
CA GLY A 388 -17.30 0.42 -7.13
C GLY A 388 -17.30 -0.58 -8.30
N LEU A 389 -18.25 -0.47 -9.22
CA LEU A 389 -18.36 -1.31 -10.42
C LEU A 389 -17.72 -0.61 -11.62
N TYR A 390 -17.28 -1.33 -12.65
CA TYR A 390 -16.64 -0.75 -13.83
C TYR A 390 -17.17 -1.35 -15.13
N GLU A 391 -16.84 -0.70 -16.25
CA GLU A 391 -17.13 -1.18 -17.60
C GLU A 391 -15.88 -1.76 -18.25
N LEU A 392 -16.07 -2.74 -19.13
CA LEU A 392 -15.00 -3.35 -19.94
C LEU A 392 -15.10 -2.88 -21.39
N TYR A 393 -13.94 -2.69 -22.02
CA TYR A 393 -13.84 -2.28 -23.42
C TYR A 393 -13.11 -3.37 -24.22
N PRO A 394 -13.82 -4.16 -25.04
CA PRO A 394 -13.23 -5.21 -25.86
C PRO A 394 -12.09 -4.72 -26.77
N ARG A 395 -11.00 -5.49 -26.83
CA ARG A 395 -9.91 -5.32 -27.81
C ARG A 395 -10.18 -6.13 -29.07
N ALA A 396 -9.36 -5.92 -30.11
CA ALA A 396 -9.43 -6.68 -31.35
C ALA A 396 -9.43 -8.22 -31.15
N ALA A 397 -8.74 -8.70 -30.11
CA ALA A 397 -8.70 -10.11 -29.73
C ALA A 397 -10.09 -10.68 -29.39
N TYR A 398 -10.92 -9.94 -28.64
CA TYR A 398 -12.28 -10.35 -28.29
C TYR A 398 -13.10 -10.72 -29.53
N TYR A 399 -13.17 -9.82 -30.51
CA TYR A 399 -13.95 -10.06 -31.74
C TYR A 399 -13.34 -11.14 -32.64
N VAL A 400 -12.02 -11.34 -32.56
CA VAL A 400 -11.37 -12.47 -33.26
C VAL A 400 -11.80 -13.80 -32.64
N LEU A 401 -11.85 -13.89 -31.31
CA LEU A 401 -12.29 -15.09 -30.60
C LEU A 401 -13.78 -15.34 -30.79
N GLU A 402 -14.61 -14.30 -30.73
CA GLU A 402 -16.04 -14.36 -31.06
C GLU A 402 -16.27 -15.01 -32.43
N LYS A 403 -15.51 -14.57 -33.45
CA LYS A 403 -15.57 -15.15 -34.80
C LYS A 403 -14.96 -16.56 -34.86
N ALA A 404 -13.92 -16.84 -34.09
CA ALA A 404 -13.28 -18.15 -34.04
C ALA A 404 -14.22 -19.22 -33.49
N TYR A 405 -14.92 -18.93 -32.40
CA TYR A 405 -15.79 -19.87 -31.69
C TYR A 405 -17.12 -20.17 -32.39
N LEU A 406 -17.46 -19.47 -33.48
CA LEU A 406 -18.64 -19.80 -34.30
C LEU A 406 -18.54 -21.16 -34.99
N LEU A 407 -17.33 -21.71 -35.18
CA LEU A 407 -17.15 -23.03 -35.76
C LEU A 407 -17.20 -24.09 -34.65
N ASP A 408 -18.13 -25.03 -34.77
CA ASP A 408 -18.13 -26.24 -33.94
C ASP A 408 -16.95 -27.15 -34.33
N PRO A 409 -15.94 -27.35 -33.45
CA PRO A 409 -14.77 -28.16 -33.74
C PRO A 409 -15.08 -29.65 -33.95
N TYR A 410 -16.15 -30.16 -33.34
CA TYR A 410 -16.55 -31.58 -33.42
C TYR A 410 -17.72 -31.84 -34.36
N GLY A 411 -18.22 -30.80 -35.02
CA GLY A 411 -19.28 -30.92 -36.00
C GLY A 411 -18.96 -31.94 -37.10
N PRO A 412 -19.96 -32.70 -37.60
CA PRO A 412 -19.75 -33.82 -38.52
C PRO A 412 -19.17 -33.39 -39.89
N SER A 413 -19.26 -32.10 -40.24
CA SER A 413 -18.70 -31.52 -41.46
C SER A 413 -17.40 -30.73 -41.22
N THR A 414 -16.91 -30.65 -39.98
CA THR A 414 -15.72 -29.88 -39.63
C THR A 414 -14.45 -30.69 -39.90
N THR A 415 -13.92 -30.61 -41.13
CA THR A 415 -12.62 -31.18 -41.52
C THR A 415 -11.46 -30.24 -41.20
N LEU A 416 -10.22 -30.72 -41.31
CA LEU A 416 -9.02 -29.90 -41.17
C LEU A 416 -8.99 -28.72 -42.15
N GLU A 417 -9.41 -28.93 -43.40
CA GLU A 417 -9.51 -27.88 -44.42
C GLU A 417 -10.55 -26.83 -44.04
N ARG A 418 -11.69 -27.25 -43.48
CA ARG A 418 -12.76 -26.35 -43.04
C ARG A 418 -12.30 -25.46 -41.88
N VAL A 419 -11.55 -26.02 -40.93
CA VAL A 419 -10.91 -25.24 -39.85
C VAL A 419 -9.97 -24.18 -40.44
N ARG A 420 -9.09 -24.58 -41.37
CA ARG A 420 -8.15 -23.63 -42.01
C ARG A 420 -8.86 -22.51 -42.73
N GLU A 421 -9.88 -22.83 -43.52
CA GLU A 421 -10.69 -21.85 -44.25
C GLU A 421 -11.41 -20.89 -43.30
N HIS A 422 -12.01 -21.40 -42.21
CA HIS A 422 -12.68 -20.59 -41.20
C HIS A 422 -11.75 -19.54 -40.60
N PHE A 423 -10.60 -19.97 -40.08
CA PHE A 423 -9.63 -19.05 -39.47
C PHE A 423 -9.00 -18.11 -40.51
N GLU A 424 -8.74 -18.56 -41.76
CA GLU A 424 -8.23 -17.68 -42.82
C GLU A 424 -9.18 -16.51 -43.11
N ASN A 425 -10.49 -16.74 -43.05
CA ASN A 425 -11.52 -15.72 -43.29
C ASN A 425 -11.69 -14.70 -42.15
N ILE A 426 -11.11 -14.92 -40.97
CA ILE A 426 -11.16 -13.95 -39.86
C ILE A 426 -10.26 -12.75 -40.19
N ASN A 427 -10.87 -11.60 -40.48
CA ASN A 427 -10.17 -10.35 -40.79
C ASN A 427 -9.70 -9.62 -39.53
N LEU A 428 -8.41 -9.70 -39.23
CA LEU A 428 -7.78 -9.04 -38.08
C LEU A 428 -7.98 -7.51 -38.09
N MET A 429 -7.80 -6.86 -39.24
CA MET A 429 -7.97 -5.40 -39.33
C MET A 429 -9.43 -4.97 -39.18
N GLY A 430 -10.37 -5.81 -39.62
CA GLY A 430 -11.80 -5.61 -39.35
C GLY A 430 -12.08 -5.58 -37.85
N SER A 431 -11.55 -6.55 -37.10
CA SER A 431 -11.68 -6.58 -35.63
C SER A 431 -10.98 -5.41 -34.93
N VAL A 432 -9.85 -4.91 -35.45
CA VAL A 432 -9.22 -3.68 -34.93
C VAL A 432 -10.10 -2.45 -35.15
N LEU A 433 -10.77 -2.34 -36.29
CA LEU A 433 -11.70 -1.24 -36.58
C LEU A 433 -12.94 -1.30 -35.68
N GLU A 434 -13.45 -2.51 -35.43
CA GLU A 434 -14.56 -2.78 -34.51
C GLU A 434 -14.19 -2.36 -33.07
N ALA A 435 -13.06 -2.85 -32.57
CA ALA A 435 -12.50 -2.45 -31.28
C ALA A 435 -12.15 -0.95 -31.21
N SER A 436 -11.87 -0.30 -32.34
CA SER A 436 -11.63 1.15 -32.36
C SER A 436 -12.89 1.96 -32.08
N GLY A 437 -14.09 1.42 -32.34
CA GLY A 437 -15.36 2.02 -31.94
C GLY A 437 -15.54 2.00 -30.43
N ASP A 438 -15.28 0.86 -29.79
CA ASP A 438 -15.34 0.71 -28.33
C ASP A 438 -14.21 1.48 -27.64
N LYS A 439 -13.02 1.48 -28.25
CA LYS A 439 -11.92 2.37 -27.85
C LYS A 439 -12.31 3.82 -28.02
N ALA A 440 -13.11 4.24 -29.01
CA ALA A 440 -13.57 5.62 -29.11
C ALA A 440 -14.56 5.98 -27.99
N ALA A 441 -15.37 5.04 -27.52
CA ALA A 441 -16.18 5.22 -26.30
C ALA A 441 -15.30 5.38 -25.05
N ARG A 442 -14.28 4.53 -24.87
CA ARG A 442 -13.27 4.66 -23.81
C ARG A 442 -12.44 5.95 -23.92
N VAL A 443 -12.07 6.31 -25.14
CA VAL A 443 -11.28 7.51 -25.44
C VAL A 443 -12.15 8.75 -25.26
N SER A 444 -13.47 8.71 -25.48
CA SER A 444 -14.38 9.80 -25.12
C SER A 444 -14.38 10.10 -23.61
N GLU A 445 -14.06 9.12 -22.75
CA GLU A 445 -13.73 9.36 -21.33
C GLU A 445 -12.29 9.85 -21.11
N ARG A 446 -11.35 9.57 -22.02
CA ARG A 446 -9.89 9.80 -21.91
C ARG A 446 -9.35 11.03 -22.69
N THR A 447 -10.03 11.60 -23.67
CA THR A 447 -9.44 12.57 -24.63
C THR A 447 -9.31 14.00 -24.10
N SER A 448 -8.27 14.22 -23.32
CA SER A 448 -7.37 15.33 -23.64
C SER A 448 -5.97 15.03 -23.13
N ARG A 449 -4.94 15.22 -23.99
CA ARG A 449 -3.51 15.15 -23.60
C ARG A 449 -3.21 16.00 -22.36
N VAL A 450 -4.06 16.98 -22.10
CA VAL A 450 -4.16 17.74 -20.86
C VAL A 450 -5.63 17.75 -20.44
N ARG A 451 -6.00 17.16 -19.32
CA ARG A 451 -7.38 17.10 -18.81
C ARG A 451 -7.49 17.72 -17.42
N LEU A 452 -8.67 18.24 -17.10
CA LEU A 452 -9.05 18.44 -15.71
C LEU A 452 -9.39 17.06 -15.16
N SER A 453 -8.43 16.46 -14.44
CA SER A 453 -8.58 15.11 -13.87
C SER A 453 -9.29 15.12 -12.53
N GLY A 454 -9.37 16.28 -11.85
CA GLY A 454 -10.11 16.37 -10.61
C GLY A 454 -10.47 17.79 -10.16
N LEU A 455 -11.49 17.86 -9.30
CA LEU A 455 -12.00 19.08 -8.67
C LEU A 455 -12.30 18.79 -7.20
N ARG A 456 -11.75 19.60 -6.29
CA ARG A 456 -12.13 19.63 -4.87
C ARG A 456 -12.66 21.00 -4.48
N ILE A 457 -13.74 21.02 -3.73
CA ILE A 457 -14.35 22.23 -3.18
C ILE A 457 -14.59 22.01 -1.70
N GLU A 458 -14.19 22.99 -0.88
CA GLU A 458 -14.38 22.96 0.55
C GLU A 458 -15.17 24.19 0.99
N PHE A 459 -16.41 23.93 1.41
CA PHE A 459 -17.24 24.93 2.05
C PHE A 459 -17.46 24.56 3.50
N GLU A 460 -17.14 25.50 4.37
CA GLU A 460 -17.28 25.30 5.81
C GLU A 460 -17.90 26.53 6.45
N THR A 461 -18.67 26.30 7.50
CA THR A 461 -19.18 27.33 8.39
C THR A 461 -18.63 27.06 9.77
N ILE A 462 -18.15 28.09 10.46
CA ILE A 462 -17.37 27.94 11.68
C ILE A 462 -18.00 28.83 12.75
N SER A 463 -18.44 28.21 13.84
CA SER A 463 -18.96 28.90 15.02
C SER A 463 -18.03 28.64 16.19
N THR A 464 -17.53 29.70 16.82
CA THR A 464 -16.64 29.60 17.99
C THR A 464 -17.20 30.32 19.20
N GLY A 465 -16.79 29.87 20.38
CA GLY A 465 -17.12 30.50 21.65
C GLY A 465 -16.23 29.98 22.78
N GLY A 466 -16.40 30.53 23.98
CA GLY A 466 -15.63 30.13 25.14
C GLY A 466 -15.79 31.09 26.31
N ASP A 467 -15.23 30.72 27.45
CA ASP A 467 -15.29 31.47 28.71
C ASP A 467 -13.90 31.58 29.33
N LEU A 468 -13.62 32.70 29.99
CA LEU A 468 -12.31 33.01 30.58
C LEU A 468 -11.16 32.89 29.57
N ILE A 469 -11.37 33.47 28.38
CA ILE A 469 -10.41 33.46 27.26
C ILE A 469 -10.03 34.86 26.81
N SER A 470 -8.87 34.98 26.19
CA SER A 470 -8.37 36.24 25.64
C SER A 470 -9.06 36.65 24.33
N THR A 471 -9.68 35.69 23.62
CA THR A 471 -10.34 35.91 22.33
C THR A 471 -11.54 36.85 22.48
N PRO A 472 -11.69 37.89 21.64
CA PRO A 472 -12.76 38.89 21.79
C PRO A 472 -14.13 38.39 21.31
N ASP A 473 -15.22 38.92 21.84
CA ASP A 473 -16.59 38.61 21.34
C ASP A 473 -16.93 39.25 19.98
N SER A 474 -16.10 40.16 19.46
CA SER A 474 -16.37 40.82 18.17
C SER A 474 -15.11 41.23 17.39
N PRO A 475 -15.17 41.28 16.05
CA PRO A 475 -14.02 41.55 15.17
C PRO A 475 -13.37 42.93 15.35
N ASN A 476 -14.11 43.92 15.86
CA ASN A 476 -13.69 45.33 15.93
C ASN A 476 -13.13 45.74 17.31
N SER A 477 -12.67 44.78 18.11
CA SER A 477 -12.20 45.03 19.48
C SER A 477 -10.82 45.70 19.57
N GLY A 478 -10.10 45.83 18.44
CA GLY A 478 -8.72 46.33 18.41
C GLY A 478 -7.72 45.42 19.14
N ALA A 479 -8.11 44.19 19.47
CA ALA A 479 -7.26 43.21 20.13
C ALA A 479 -6.23 42.65 19.15
N GLU A 480 -4.96 42.60 19.58
CA GLU A 480 -3.89 41.91 18.87
C GLU A 480 -3.96 40.41 19.20
N GLY A 481 -4.05 39.54 18.18
CA GLY A 481 -4.03 38.09 18.36
C GLY A 481 -4.95 37.32 17.41
N TYR A 482 -4.79 35.99 17.40
CA TYR A 482 -5.63 35.07 16.65
C TYR A 482 -6.16 33.97 17.60
N PRO A 483 -7.42 33.52 17.51
CA PRO A 483 -8.49 34.00 16.61
C PRO A 483 -8.87 35.46 16.90
N THR A 484 -9.37 36.19 15.90
CA THR A 484 -9.64 37.63 16.06
C THR A 484 -10.99 37.93 16.70
N PHE A 485 -11.92 36.97 16.69
CA PHE A 485 -13.22 37.06 17.37
C PHE A 485 -13.86 35.69 17.62
N LEU A 486 -14.84 35.66 18.54
CA LEU A 486 -15.80 34.57 18.75
C LEU A 486 -17.07 34.83 17.94
N GLY A 487 -17.75 33.76 17.50
CA GLY A 487 -18.98 33.85 16.73
C GLY A 487 -18.90 33.11 15.42
N PHE A 488 -19.55 33.60 14.37
CA PHE A 488 -19.72 32.88 13.10
C PHE A 488 -18.82 33.42 11.99
N ASP A 489 -18.22 32.51 11.22
CA ASP A 489 -17.46 32.78 10.00
C ASP A 489 -17.58 31.61 9.01
N HIS A 490 -16.89 31.64 7.87
CA HIS A 490 -16.93 30.59 6.86
C HIS A 490 -15.61 30.41 6.09
N LEU A 491 -15.46 29.29 5.37
CA LEU A 491 -14.33 28.99 4.50
C LEU A 491 -14.81 28.68 3.08
N GLN A 492 -14.05 29.13 2.09
CA GLN A 492 -14.19 28.75 0.69
C GLN A 492 -12.81 28.43 0.08
N SER A 493 -12.54 27.15 -0.19
CA SER A 493 -11.27 26.70 -0.81
C SER A 493 -11.58 25.81 -2.03
N TYR A 494 -10.88 26.03 -3.14
CA TYR A 494 -11.13 25.35 -4.41
C TYR A 494 -9.84 24.79 -4.98
N TYR A 495 -9.86 23.55 -5.45
CA TYR A 495 -8.69 22.87 -6.02
C TYR A 495 -9.04 22.31 -7.39
N ALA A 496 -8.20 22.58 -8.38
CA ALA A 496 -8.32 22.03 -9.73
C ALA A 496 -7.07 21.20 -10.05
N LYS A 497 -7.26 19.90 -10.27
CA LYS A 497 -6.22 18.95 -10.64
C LYS A 497 -6.23 18.75 -12.15
N MET A 498 -5.12 19.07 -12.77
CA MET A 498 -4.87 18.87 -14.19
C MET A 498 -3.85 17.76 -14.37
N GLU A 499 -4.08 16.93 -15.37
CA GLU A 499 -3.21 15.82 -15.72
C GLU A 499 -2.84 15.91 -17.19
N ALA A 500 -1.57 15.66 -17.50
CA ALA A 500 -1.05 15.64 -18.86
C ALA A 500 -0.36 14.31 -19.16
N GLU A 501 -0.80 13.63 -20.22
CA GLU A 501 -0.27 12.35 -20.68
C GLU A 501 -0.03 12.42 -22.20
N PRO A 502 1.09 13.01 -22.65
CA PRO A 502 1.43 13.13 -24.06
C PRO A 502 1.80 11.78 -24.72
N SER A 503 2.24 10.80 -23.93
CA SER A 503 2.58 9.43 -24.32
C SER A 503 2.41 8.47 -23.12
N PRO A 504 2.22 7.15 -23.33
CA PRO A 504 2.00 6.18 -22.22
C PRO A 504 3.13 6.13 -21.19
N ASN A 505 4.33 6.56 -21.56
CA ASN A 505 5.52 6.55 -20.71
C ASN A 505 5.81 7.91 -20.05
N PHE A 506 4.94 8.91 -20.18
CA PHE A 506 5.08 10.20 -19.51
C PHE A 506 3.75 10.66 -18.93
N ARG A 507 3.76 11.03 -17.65
CA ARG A 507 2.61 11.56 -16.93
C ARG A 507 3.02 12.79 -16.12
N GLY A 508 2.27 13.88 -16.23
CA GLY A 508 2.46 15.08 -15.42
C GLY A 508 1.17 15.45 -14.70
N MET A 509 1.25 15.85 -13.44
CA MET A 509 0.11 16.26 -12.63
C MET A 509 0.37 17.62 -12.00
N LEU A 510 -0.64 18.47 -12.01
CA LEU A 510 -0.60 19.82 -11.44
C LEU A 510 -1.91 20.09 -10.72
N THR A 511 -1.86 20.40 -9.42
CA THR A 511 -3.02 20.90 -8.69
C THR A 511 -2.85 22.38 -8.39
N LEU A 512 -3.84 23.18 -8.76
CA LEU A 512 -3.93 24.59 -8.37
C LEU A 512 -4.94 24.71 -7.23
N ASN A 513 -4.63 25.53 -6.22
CA ASN A 513 -5.61 25.95 -5.23
C ASN A 513 -5.94 27.44 -5.39
N TYR A 514 -7.23 27.75 -5.36
CA TYR A 514 -7.79 29.08 -5.35
C TYR A 514 -8.58 29.33 -4.06
N LEU A 515 -8.37 30.47 -3.40
CA LEU A 515 -9.03 30.85 -2.16
C LEU A 515 -10.17 31.83 -2.39
N GLY A 516 -11.34 31.52 -1.84
CA GLY A 516 -12.43 32.47 -1.61
C GLY A 516 -12.27 33.14 -0.25
N HIS A 517 -13.33 33.17 0.56
CA HIS A 517 -13.26 33.70 1.93
C HIS A 517 -12.42 32.81 2.86
N VAL A 518 -11.56 33.42 3.69
CA VAL A 518 -10.70 32.75 4.66
C VAL A 518 -11.13 33.19 6.06
N PRO A 519 -11.50 32.25 6.95
CA PRO A 519 -12.05 32.60 8.24
C PRO A 519 -10.98 33.12 9.20
N ALA A 520 -11.40 33.97 10.15
CA ALA A 520 -10.53 34.54 11.17
C ALA A 520 -10.87 34.13 12.62
N ASN A 521 -11.90 33.30 12.79
CA ASN A 521 -12.35 32.78 14.07
C ASN A 521 -11.99 31.30 14.43
N PRO A 522 -11.38 30.44 13.57
CA PRO A 522 -11.04 29.07 13.99
C PRO A 522 -10.11 29.01 15.21
N ILE A 523 -10.34 28.11 16.17
CA ILE A 523 -9.51 27.98 17.39
C ILE A 523 -8.15 27.31 17.12
N ASP A 524 -8.07 26.53 16.04
CA ASP A 524 -6.84 25.97 15.51
C ASP A 524 -6.29 26.95 14.48
N GLU A 525 -5.28 27.71 14.92
CA GLU A 525 -4.86 28.94 14.26
C GLU A 525 -3.99 28.78 13.03
N ILE A 526 -3.37 27.62 12.83
CA ILE A 526 -2.50 27.30 11.71
C ILE A 526 -3.17 26.28 10.80
N PHE A 527 -3.49 26.71 9.57
CA PHE A 527 -4.05 25.90 8.49
C PHE A 527 -3.69 26.49 7.13
N TYR A 528 -3.80 25.69 6.06
CA TYR A 528 -3.27 26.02 4.73
C TYR A 528 -3.80 27.34 4.16
N GLU A 529 -5.08 27.62 4.31
CA GLU A 529 -5.76 28.81 3.76
C GLU A 529 -5.35 30.13 4.42
N ASN A 530 -4.62 30.10 5.54
CA ASN A 530 -4.13 31.29 6.24
C ASN A 530 -3.28 32.22 5.39
N ARG A 531 -2.61 31.69 4.37
CA ARG A 531 -1.82 32.49 3.44
C ARG A 531 -2.63 33.56 2.71
N GLY A 532 -3.96 33.41 2.64
CA GLY A 532 -4.87 34.38 2.03
C GLY A 532 -5.37 35.48 2.98
N ARG A 533 -4.90 35.51 4.25
CA ARG A 533 -5.33 36.51 5.23
C ARG A 533 -4.74 37.89 4.94
N PRO A 534 -5.45 38.97 5.30
CA PRO A 534 -4.89 40.32 5.24
C PRO A 534 -3.62 40.45 6.10
N VAL A 535 -2.59 41.09 5.57
CA VAL A 535 -1.35 41.39 6.31
C VAL A 535 -1.11 42.89 6.27
N THR A 536 -0.81 43.47 7.43
CA THR A 536 -0.41 44.88 7.54
C THR A 536 1.09 44.98 7.32
N VAL A 537 1.50 45.70 6.29
CA VAL A 537 2.91 46.00 5.99
C VAL A 537 3.21 47.47 6.26
N LEU A 538 4.42 47.77 6.74
CA LEU A 538 4.90 49.15 6.84
C LEU A 538 5.34 49.63 5.45
N ALA A 539 4.68 50.64 4.91
CA ALA A 539 5.06 51.35 3.69
C ALA A 539 5.68 52.72 4.04
N ASP A 540 6.38 53.33 3.08
CA ASP A 540 7.08 54.61 3.26
C ASP A 540 6.15 55.78 3.67
N ASP A 541 4.83 55.66 3.45
CA ASP A 541 3.80 56.65 3.77
C ASP A 541 2.82 56.22 4.87
N GLY A 542 3.05 55.08 5.54
CA GLY A 542 2.21 54.58 6.63
C GLY A 542 2.03 53.06 6.61
N THR A 543 1.19 52.53 7.49
CA THR A 543 0.80 51.11 7.45
C THR A 543 -0.20 50.86 6.33
N MET A 544 0.12 49.95 5.41
CA MET A 544 -0.76 49.51 4.33
C MET A 544 -1.26 48.09 4.62
N GLU A 545 -2.57 47.89 4.53
CA GLU A 545 -3.16 46.55 4.63
C GLU A 545 -3.22 45.91 3.25
N LEU A 546 -2.60 44.74 3.11
CA LEU A 546 -2.67 43.93 1.89
C LEU A 546 -3.81 42.93 2.02
N THR A 547 -4.98 43.30 1.53
CA THR A 547 -6.14 42.41 1.39
C THR A 547 -6.03 41.68 0.04
N ASP A 548 -6.10 40.33 0.01
CA ASP A 548 -6.01 39.47 -1.20
C ASP A 548 -4.61 39.04 -1.67
N ILE A 549 -3.73 38.69 -0.74
CA ILE A 549 -2.46 38.02 -1.04
C ILE A 549 -2.65 36.50 -1.28
N GLU A 550 -1.78 35.89 -2.10
CA GLU A 550 -1.69 34.43 -2.34
C GLU A 550 -3.00 33.65 -2.60
N ARG A 551 -4.01 34.30 -3.19
CA ARG A 551 -5.31 33.68 -3.50
C ARG A 551 -5.20 32.53 -4.51
N LEU A 552 -4.18 32.48 -5.35
CA LEU A 552 -3.90 31.38 -6.28
C LEU A 552 -2.48 30.85 -6.04
N LYS A 553 -2.35 29.56 -5.70
CA LYS A 553 -1.05 28.89 -5.50
C LYS A 553 -1.03 27.52 -6.18
N VAL A 554 0.13 27.11 -6.69
CA VAL A 554 0.35 25.69 -7.03
C VAL A 554 0.34 24.90 -5.73
N TYR A 555 -0.64 24.01 -5.58
CA TYR A 555 -0.82 23.22 -4.36
C TYR A 555 0.12 22.01 -4.32
N GLN A 556 0.24 21.27 -5.42
CA GLN A 556 1.17 20.16 -5.59
C GLN A 556 1.42 19.93 -7.08
N ALA A 557 2.54 19.29 -7.41
CA ALA A 557 2.84 18.85 -8.77
C ALA A 557 3.70 17.58 -8.75
N SER A 558 3.51 16.71 -9.74
CA SER A 558 4.36 15.55 -9.94
C SER A 558 4.60 15.28 -11.42
N ILE A 559 5.73 14.64 -11.73
CA ILE A 559 6.10 14.21 -13.07
C ILE A 559 6.60 12.78 -12.95
N PHE A 560 6.12 11.90 -13.82
CA PHE A 560 6.62 10.55 -14.00
C PHE A 560 7.05 10.39 -15.45
N TRP A 561 8.29 9.98 -15.68
CA TRP A 561 8.80 9.67 -17.00
C TRP A 561 9.55 8.34 -16.97
N GLU A 562 9.00 7.37 -17.69
CA GLU A 562 9.59 6.07 -17.89
C GLU A 562 10.27 5.98 -19.26
N ASP A 563 11.53 5.57 -19.25
CA ASP A 563 12.32 5.24 -20.44
C ASP A 563 12.87 3.81 -20.31
N SER A 564 13.33 3.27 -21.44
CA SER A 564 14.09 2.02 -21.50
C SER A 564 15.38 2.04 -20.67
N TRP A 565 15.99 3.21 -20.45
CA TRP A 565 17.25 3.37 -19.71
C TRP A 565 17.09 3.94 -18.31
N PHE A 566 15.97 4.58 -17.99
CA PHE A 566 15.78 5.26 -16.71
C PHE A 566 14.32 5.50 -16.35
N ASN A 567 14.07 5.83 -15.09
CA ASN A 567 12.87 6.48 -14.61
C ASN A 567 13.23 7.85 -14.01
N VAL A 568 12.37 8.85 -14.20
CA VAL A 568 12.45 10.15 -13.53
C VAL A 568 11.13 10.44 -12.83
N ASP A 569 11.22 10.69 -11.53
CA ASP A 569 10.12 11.10 -10.66
C ASP A 569 10.36 12.53 -10.18
N GLY A 570 9.56 13.49 -10.63
CA GLY A 570 9.53 14.85 -10.11
C GLY A 570 8.42 15.02 -9.08
N PHE A 571 8.70 15.72 -7.99
CA PHE A 571 7.74 15.92 -6.91
C PHE A 571 7.80 17.34 -6.34
N TYR A 572 6.63 17.90 -6.06
CA TYR A 572 6.43 19.14 -5.30
C TYR A 572 5.19 18.95 -4.42
N ARG A 573 5.38 18.94 -3.09
CA ARG A 573 4.35 18.60 -2.10
C ARG A 573 3.68 17.24 -2.38
N THR A 574 4.44 16.32 -2.97
CA THR A 574 4.05 14.93 -3.25
C THR A 574 5.07 14.01 -2.61
N GLY A 575 4.64 13.13 -1.71
CA GLY A 575 5.54 12.31 -0.91
C GLY A 575 6.40 11.35 -1.75
N HIS A 576 7.59 11.05 -1.26
CA HIS A 576 8.46 10.00 -1.81
C HIS A 576 9.01 9.12 -0.68
N TYR A 577 9.45 7.92 -1.04
CA TYR A 577 9.96 6.95 -0.09
C TYR A 577 11.46 7.10 0.19
N HIS A 578 11.93 6.47 1.26
CA HIS A 578 13.35 6.44 1.64
C HIS A 578 14.13 5.35 0.88
N TRP A 579 15.47 5.44 0.84
CA TRP A 579 16.32 4.41 0.21
C TRP A 579 16.79 3.29 1.16
N GLY A 580 16.19 3.19 2.34
CA GLY A 580 16.63 2.28 3.41
C GLY A 580 16.60 0.79 3.01
N TYR A 581 15.51 0.33 2.37
CA TYR A 581 15.42 -1.05 1.84
C TYR A 581 16.32 -1.29 0.62
N GLU A 582 16.90 -0.22 0.07
CA GLU A 582 17.84 -0.25 -1.04
C GLU A 582 19.31 -0.13 -0.58
N GLY A 583 19.59 -0.26 0.72
CA GLY A 583 20.95 -0.27 1.28
C GLY A 583 21.48 1.07 1.78
N ASP A 584 20.63 2.11 1.89
CA ASP A 584 20.97 3.33 2.63
C ASP A 584 20.96 3.09 4.15
N PHE A 585 21.98 2.37 4.62
CA PHE A 585 22.10 1.86 5.98
C PHE A 585 22.26 2.96 7.05
N PHE A 586 22.58 4.17 6.63
CA PHE A 586 22.72 5.35 7.49
C PHE A 586 21.61 6.38 7.29
N GLY A 587 20.60 6.11 6.46
CA GLY A 587 19.39 6.93 6.32
C GLY A 587 19.65 8.35 5.80
N LEU A 588 20.52 8.50 4.80
CA LEU A 588 20.80 9.80 4.18
C LEU A 588 19.60 10.33 3.39
N TYR A 589 18.94 9.48 2.60
CA TYR A 589 17.73 9.83 1.85
C TYR A 589 16.47 9.41 2.62
N ARG A 590 15.74 10.40 3.11
CA ARG A 590 14.65 10.23 4.08
C ARG A 590 13.29 10.09 3.41
N GLU A 591 12.36 9.46 4.11
CA GLU A 591 10.96 9.43 3.69
C GLU A 591 10.35 10.83 3.86
N ALA A 592 9.54 11.24 2.89
CA ALA A 592 8.93 12.57 2.85
C ALA A 592 7.39 12.51 2.75
N ASN A 593 6.77 11.52 3.40
CA ASN A 593 5.32 11.42 3.56
C ASN A 593 4.87 12.13 4.84
N TYR A 594 4.44 13.38 4.73
CA TYR A 594 4.16 14.23 5.89
C TYR A 594 2.67 14.33 6.27
N GLY A 595 1.77 13.73 5.48
CA GLY A 595 0.33 13.80 5.70
C GLY A 595 -0.16 15.25 5.81
N PRO A 596 -1.08 15.59 6.73
CA PRO A 596 -1.66 16.93 6.83
C PRO A 596 -0.66 18.01 7.28
N ASN A 597 0.54 17.65 7.75
CA ASN A 597 1.50 18.63 8.27
C ASN A 597 1.98 19.63 7.21
N ILE A 598 2.05 19.24 5.93
CA ILE A 598 2.42 20.18 4.85
C ILE A 598 1.38 21.28 4.65
N ASP A 599 0.11 20.99 4.95
CA ASP A 599 -0.99 21.95 4.91
C ASP A 599 -0.98 22.82 6.16
N VAL A 600 -0.86 22.20 7.34
CA VAL A 600 -0.81 22.90 8.62
C VAL A 600 0.27 23.98 8.60
N TYR A 601 1.49 23.66 8.18
CA TYR A 601 2.61 24.62 8.20
C TYR A 601 2.91 25.25 6.83
N ASN A 602 2.04 25.06 5.82
CA ASN A 602 2.22 25.54 4.44
C ASN A 602 3.63 25.23 3.87
N ALA A 603 4.14 24.02 4.14
CA ALA A 603 5.49 23.62 3.77
C ALA A 603 5.62 23.35 2.26
N ASP A 604 6.68 23.83 1.63
CA ASP A 604 6.94 23.57 0.19
C ASP A 604 7.55 22.17 -0.06
N ALA A 605 7.84 21.42 1.01
CA ALA A 605 8.46 20.10 0.95
C ALA A 605 7.45 18.97 0.67
N PRO A 606 7.89 17.85 0.05
CA PRO A 606 9.17 17.70 -0.64
C PRO A 606 9.17 18.39 -2.01
N LEU A 607 10.35 18.81 -2.49
CA LEU A 607 10.56 19.45 -3.79
C LEU A 607 11.88 18.99 -4.42
N GLY A 608 11.79 18.28 -5.55
CA GLY A 608 12.95 17.77 -6.28
C GLY A 608 12.62 16.74 -7.36
N PHE A 609 13.65 16.02 -7.79
CA PHE A 609 13.59 14.92 -8.74
C PHE A 609 14.40 13.72 -8.25
N GLU A 610 13.89 12.51 -8.45
CA GLU A 610 14.62 11.24 -8.35
C GLU A 610 14.82 10.67 -9.76
N PHE A 611 16.03 10.23 -10.06
CA PHE A 611 16.40 9.47 -11.26
C PHE A 611 16.79 8.06 -10.83
N THR A 612 16.26 7.05 -11.53
CA THR A 612 16.62 5.64 -11.34
C THR A 612 17.11 5.07 -12.67
N GLY A 613 18.34 4.56 -12.71
CA GLY A 613 18.90 3.90 -13.89
C GLY A 613 18.36 2.48 -14.09
N LYS A 614 18.27 2.05 -15.35
CA LYS A 614 17.94 0.69 -15.79
C LYS A 614 19.06 0.12 -16.67
N LYS A 615 18.97 -1.16 -17.02
CA LYS A 615 19.92 -1.84 -17.93
C LYS A 615 21.38 -1.69 -17.46
N ASP A 616 22.29 -1.20 -18.31
CA ASP A 616 23.72 -1.10 -17.97
C ASP A 616 24.04 -0.13 -16.83
N ILE A 617 23.12 0.77 -16.49
CA ILE A 617 23.23 1.70 -15.36
C ILE A 617 22.30 1.32 -14.19
N ASP A 618 21.78 0.09 -14.19
CA ASP A 618 21.02 -0.45 -13.07
C ASP A 618 21.79 -0.34 -11.74
N GLY A 619 21.06 -0.09 -10.67
CA GLY A 619 21.60 0.18 -9.34
C GLY A 619 22.03 1.63 -9.09
N LEU A 620 22.12 2.49 -10.13
CA LEU A 620 22.35 3.93 -9.98
C LEU A 620 21.04 4.66 -9.68
N LYS A 621 21.00 5.43 -8.58
CA LYS A 621 19.98 6.45 -8.34
C LYS A 621 20.59 7.81 -8.05
N MET A 622 19.87 8.87 -8.40
CA MET A 622 20.22 10.24 -8.04
C MET A 622 18.98 10.97 -7.55
N ALA A 623 19.07 11.70 -6.45
CA ALA A 623 18.04 12.62 -6.00
C ALA A 623 18.62 14.04 -5.99
N VAL A 624 17.90 15.01 -6.54
CA VAL A 624 18.33 16.40 -6.58
C VAL A 624 17.15 17.34 -6.37
N GLY A 625 17.30 18.31 -5.49
CA GLY A 625 16.22 19.27 -5.27
C GLY A 625 16.58 20.33 -4.24
N PRO A 626 15.85 21.46 -4.25
CA PRO A 626 16.01 22.50 -3.25
C PRO A 626 15.54 22.07 -1.85
N GLN A 627 14.64 21.08 -1.76
CA GLN A 627 14.17 20.55 -0.48
C GLN A 627 13.66 19.12 -0.63
N LEU A 628 14.57 18.16 -0.72
CA LEU A 628 14.22 16.75 -0.89
C LEU A 628 13.33 16.23 0.26
N TRP A 629 13.61 16.61 1.50
CA TRP A 629 12.72 16.39 2.65
C TRP A 629 12.56 17.68 3.46
N TRP A 630 11.58 17.76 4.36
CA TRP A 630 11.33 18.95 5.16
C TRP A 630 12.54 19.28 6.05
N GLY A 631 13.02 20.52 5.93
CA GLY A 631 14.24 21.00 6.58
C GLY A 631 15.54 20.64 5.85
N ALA A 632 15.49 19.94 4.71
CA ALA A 632 16.68 19.69 3.89
C ALA A 632 17.24 20.98 3.27
N ASN A 633 18.57 21.04 3.19
CA ASN A 633 19.26 21.97 2.31
C ASN A 633 19.04 21.57 0.84
N PRO A 634 19.19 22.51 -0.12
CA PRO A 634 19.36 22.16 -1.52
C PRO A 634 20.51 21.16 -1.67
N ALA A 635 20.23 19.97 -2.21
CA ALA A 635 21.18 18.88 -2.17
C ALA A 635 21.14 18.01 -3.43
N VAL A 636 22.25 17.31 -3.66
CA VAL A 636 22.36 16.18 -4.60
C VAL A 636 22.77 14.95 -3.82
N LEU A 637 22.03 13.86 -3.99
CA LEU A 637 22.39 12.55 -3.50
C LEU A 637 22.60 11.58 -4.65
N LEU A 638 23.62 10.74 -4.55
CA LEU A 638 23.92 9.67 -5.50
C LEU A 638 23.99 8.36 -4.73
N LYS A 639 23.32 7.33 -5.25
CA LYS A 639 23.39 5.97 -4.73
C LYS A 639 23.82 5.03 -5.84
N TYR A 640 24.72 4.10 -5.54
CA TYR A 640 25.03 2.99 -6.42
C TYR A 640 25.00 1.67 -5.65
N ARG A 641 24.17 0.73 -6.09
CA ARG A 641 24.01 -0.60 -5.50
C ARG A 641 24.43 -1.67 -6.50
N ARG A 642 25.21 -2.65 -6.05
CA ARG A 642 25.61 -3.80 -6.88
C ARG A 642 25.86 -5.05 -6.07
N THR A 643 25.44 -6.20 -6.61
CA THR A 643 25.76 -7.52 -6.06
C THR A 643 27.08 -8.04 -6.65
N ILE A 644 28.02 -8.42 -5.79
CA ILE A 644 29.34 -8.95 -6.14
C ILE A 644 29.56 -10.24 -5.34
N GLY A 645 29.42 -11.38 -6.00
CA GLY A 645 29.47 -12.69 -5.34
C GLY A 645 28.33 -12.84 -4.33
N SER A 646 28.64 -13.18 -3.08
CA SER A 646 27.66 -13.31 -2.00
C SER A 646 27.32 -11.99 -1.28
N PHE A 647 27.87 -10.87 -1.73
CA PHE A 647 27.71 -9.57 -1.07
C PHE A 647 26.95 -8.59 -1.95
N THR A 648 26.04 -7.85 -1.36
CA THR A 648 25.44 -6.66 -1.96
C THR A 648 26.11 -5.44 -1.36
N ALA A 649 26.73 -4.61 -2.20
CA ALA A 649 27.41 -3.39 -1.81
C ALA A 649 26.59 -2.18 -2.24
N THR A 650 26.44 -1.21 -1.33
CA THR A 650 25.74 0.05 -1.59
C THR A 650 26.62 1.22 -1.16
N GLY A 651 26.83 2.18 -2.05
CA GLY A 651 27.45 3.46 -1.73
C GLY A 651 26.43 4.58 -1.85
N VAL A 652 26.39 5.50 -0.88
CA VAL A 652 25.59 6.73 -0.97
C VAL A 652 26.48 7.93 -0.74
N TYR A 653 26.35 8.95 -1.57
CA TYR A 653 27.03 10.22 -1.43
C TYR A 653 25.98 11.35 -1.39
N GLN A 654 26.15 12.30 -0.49
CA GLN A 654 25.33 13.51 -0.38
C GLN A 654 26.22 14.74 -0.39
N GLU A 655 25.83 15.74 -1.20
CA GLU A 655 26.38 17.09 -1.18
C GLU A 655 25.25 18.09 -0.97
N ASP A 656 25.30 18.84 0.13
CA ASP A 656 24.48 20.04 0.26
C ASP A 656 25.13 21.15 -0.58
N LEU A 657 24.35 21.80 -1.43
CA LEU A 657 24.82 22.81 -2.37
C LEU A 657 24.87 24.20 -1.70
N GLU A 658 23.84 24.54 -0.94
CA GLU A 658 23.64 25.84 -0.30
C GLU A 658 23.05 25.68 1.11
N ASP A 659 23.27 26.65 1.98
CA ASP A 659 22.56 26.75 3.27
C ASP A 659 21.15 27.27 3.03
N ARG A 660 20.14 26.63 3.62
CA ARG A 660 18.79 27.18 3.62
C ARG A 660 18.66 28.24 4.72
N MET A 661 18.12 29.40 4.35
CA MET A 661 18.02 30.56 5.25
C MET A 661 16.73 30.58 6.09
N ASP A 662 15.63 30.02 5.59
CA ASP A 662 14.31 30.14 6.24
C ASP A 662 13.84 28.80 6.85
N ALA A 663 13.62 28.84 8.17
CA ALA A 663 12.95 27.79 8.93
C ALA A 663 11.50 28.20 9.22
N VAL A 664 10.55 27.27 9.09
CA VAL A 664 9.10 27.56 9.24
C VAL A 664 8.50 26.82 10.46
N SER A 665 9.25 25.92 11.09
CA SER A 665 8.80 25.07 12.20
C SER A 665 9.98 24.48 12.99
N SER A 666 9.77 24.18 14.28
CA SER A 666 10.80 23.63 15.19
C SER A 666 11.09 22.15 15.00
N ILE A 667 10.19 21.42 14.32
CA ILE A 667 10.44 20.02 13.95
C ILE A 667 11.33 19.86 12.72
N ALA A 668 11.59 20.94 11.96
CA ALA A 668 12.33 20.91 10.71
C ALA A 668 13.27 22.13 10.57
N ILE A 669 14.26 22.22 11.46
CA ILE A 669 15.28 23.26 11.46
C ILE A 669 16.35 22.95 10.39
N PRO A 670 16.63 23.87 9.44
CA PRO A 670 17.73 23.71 8.50
C PRO A 670 19.06 23.60 9.23
N LEU A 671 19.84 22.59 8.86
CA LEU A 671 21.18 22.39 9.42
C LEU A 671 22.22 23.09 8.55
N PRO A 672 23.38 23.50 9.10
CA PRO A 672 24.49 23.95 8.28
C PRO A 672 24.86 22.93 7.21
N LYS A 673 25.18 23.42 6.01
CA LYS A 673 25.62 22.65 4.84
C LYS A 673 26.60 21.57 5.25
N THR A 674 26.46 20.36 4.71
CA THR A 674 27.37 19.25 4.98
C THR A 674 27.60 18.38 3.74
N ARG A 675 28.58 17.49 3.86
CA ARG A 675 28.90 16.47 2.87
C ARG A 675 28.96 15.12 3.57
N LYS A 676 28.43 14.09 2.91
CA LYS A 676 28.35 12.74 3.48
C LYS A 676 28.69 11.68 2.45
N ALA A 677 29.38 10.63 2.89
CA ALA A 677 29.60 9.42 2.09
C ALA A 677 29.41 8.19 2.99
N THR A 678 28.73 7.17 2.47
CA THR A 678 28.51 5.91 3.17
C THR A 678 28.84 4.74 2.26
N VAL A 679 29.28 3.65 2.88
CA VAL A 679 29.40 2.34 2.24
C VAL A 679 28.74 1.32 3.15
N HIS A 680 27.94 0.45 2.55
CA HIS A 680 27.24 -0.66 3.20
C HIS A 680 27.50 -1.96 2.44
N LEU A 681 27.71 -3.03 3.19
CA LEU A 681 27.86 -4.39 2.68
C LEU A 681 26.85 -5.29 3.41
N GLN A 682 26.06 -6.03 2.64
CA GLN A 682 25.09 -7.01 3.12
C GLN A 682 25.41 -8.39 2.55
N THR A 683 25.23 -9.44 3.36
CA THR A 683 25.28 -10.83 2.89
C THR A 683 24.31 -11.69 3.70
N GLN A 684 23.79 -12.76 3.10
CA GLN A 684 22.94 -13.74 3.76
C GLN A 684 23.66 -15.09 3.82
N ARG A 685 23.63 -15.75 4.98
CA ARG A 685 24.19 -17.09 5.21
C ARG A 685 23.22 -17.91 6.05
N GLY A 686 22.47 -18.78 5.38
CA GLY A 686 21.38 -19.54 6.01
C GLY A 686 20.33 -18.58 6.60
N PRO A 687 19.92 -18.75 7.87
CA PRO A 687 18.93 -17.89 8.51
C PRO A 687 19.48 -16.52 8.93
N PHE A 688 20.79 -16.25 8.73
CA PHE A 688 21.43 -15.02 9.17
C PHE A 688 21.63 -14.03 8.03
N THR A 689 21.27 -12.77 8.27
CA THR A 689 21.65 -11.62 7.46
C THR A 689 22.68 -10.79 8.22
N ILE A 690 23.81 -10.51 7.58
CA ILE A 690 24.94 -9.78 8.15
C ILE A 690 25.12 -8.48 7.35
N GLU A 691 25.14 -7.36 8.06
CA GLU A 691 25.29 -6.03 7.50
C GLU A 691 26.39 -5.26 8.23
N VAL A 692 27.24 -4.58 7.47
CA VAL A 692 28.28 -3.70 8.00
C VAL A 692 28.40 -2.47 7.13
N GLY A 693 28.62 -1.31 7.75
CA GLY A 693 28.80 -0.08 7.01
C GLY A 693 29.68 0.93 7.73
N GLY A 694 30.23 1.85 6.93
CA GLY A 694 30.98 3.01 7.40
C GLY A 694 30.38 4.29 6.83
N ILE A 695 30.51 5.37 7.60
CA ILE A 695 30.10 6.72 7.22
C ILE A 695 31.28 7.69 7.41
N TRP A 696 31.34 8.68 6.52
CA TRP A 696 32.11 9.89 6.66
C TRP A 696 31.17 11.08 6.46
N SER A 697 31.06 11.97 7.43
CA SER A 697 30.08 13.08 7.44
C SER A 697 30.58 14.25 8.29
N GLY A 698 30.26 15.48 7.89
CA GLY A 698 30.56 16.68 8.67
C GLY A 698 32.03 17.13 8.64
N ASP A 699 32.75 16.83 7.55
CA ASP A 699 34.17 17.22 7.38
C ASP A 699 34.37 18.74 7.37
N ASN A 700 33.40 19.49 6.88
CA ASN A 700 33.39 20.94 6.91
C ASN A 700 33.35 21.55 8.32
N LYS A 701 33.11 20.73 9.35
CA LYS A 701 33.17 21.13 10.77
C LYS A 701 34.56 20.94 11.37
N GLU A 702 35.53 20.36 10.66
CA GLU A 702 36.90 20.20 11.14
C GLU A 702 37.51 21.55 11.58
N GLY A 703 38.17 21.55 12.74
CA GLY A 703 38.78 22.75 13.34
C GLY A 703 37.82 23.66 14.10
N GLN A 704 36.50 23.50 13.94
CA GLN A 704 35.52 24.25 14.72
C GLN A 704 35.69 23.95 16.22
N THR A 705 35.58 25.00 17.03
CA THR A 705 35.69 24.93 18.49
C THR A 705 34.37 24.49 19.10
N TYR A 706 34.42 23.65 20.12
CA TYR A 706 33.27 23.33 20.95
C TYR A 706 33.64 23.33 22.43
N GLN A 707 32.63 23.61 23.27
CA GLN A 707 32.78 23.57 24.72
C GLN A 707 32.54 22.16 25.25
N VAL A 708 33.27 21.84 26.31
CA VAL A 708 33.16 20.59 27.06
C VAL A 708 33.11 20.93 28.54
N VAL A 709 32.10 20.43 29.24
CA VAL A 709 31.96 20.62 30.69
C VAL A 709 32.25 19.31 31.41
N ARG A 710 32.99 19.39 32.51
CA ARG A 710 33.23 18.29 33.45
C ARG A 710 32.95 18.78 34.87
N GLY A 711 32.41 17.90 35.71
CA GLY A 711 32.01 18.22 37.08
C GLY A 711 30.49 18.13 37.26
N GLU A 712 30.02 18.62 38.39
CA GLU A 712 28.61 18.62 38.79
C GLU A 712 28.19 20.05 39.15
N THR A 713 26.88 20.28 39.34
CA THR A 713 26.31 21.57 39.74
C THR A 713 27.13 22.21 40.87
N GLY A 714 27.68 23.39 40.58
CA GLY A 714 28.49 24.18 41.53
C GLY A 714 30.01 23.96 41.49
N ASP A 715 30.53 22.97 40.75
CA ASP A 715 31.99 22.74 40.52
C ASP A 715 32.27 22.33 39.06
N TYR A 716 31.79 23.15 38.12
CA TYR A 716 32.02 22.93 36.70
C TYR A 716 33.39 23.42 36.25
N ARG A 717 34.05 22.63 35.41
CA ARG A 717 35.26 23.00 34.67
C ARG A 717 34.93 23.02 33.18
N ILE A 718 35.14 24.18 32.56
CA ILE A 718 34.87 24.41 31.15
C ILE A 718 36.17 24.26 30.38
N PHE A 719 36.16 23.37 29.39
CA PHE A 719 37.23 23.15 28.44
C PHE A 719 36.75 23.53 27.04
N GLN A 720 37.69 23.82 26.16
CA GLN A 720 37.45 24.02 24.75
C GLN A 720 38.33 23.03 23.99
N ASP A 721 37.73 22.29 23.05
CA ASP A 721 38.44 21.40 22.13
C ASP A 721 38.00 21.73 20.69
N HIS A 722 38.61 21.07 19.72
CA HIS A 722 38.35 21.26 18.30
C HIS A 722 37.95 19.95 17.64
N ILE A 723 37.02 20.04 16.67
CA ILE A 723 36.65 18.90 15.83
C ILE A 723 37.87 18.44 15.02
N ARG A 724 38.16 17.15 15.04
CA ARG A 724 39.25 16.50 14.30
C ARG A 724 38.69 15.78 13.07
N ALA A 725 39.49 15.58 12.04
CA ALA A 725 39.11 14.75 10.89
C ALA A 725 38.58 13.36 11.28
N SER A 726 39.09 12.76 12.37
CA SER A 726 38.62 11.47 12.87
C SER A 726 37.18 11.49 13.39
N ASP A 727 36.68 12.65 13.81
CA ASP A 727 35.33 12.81 14.36
C ASP A 727 34.24 12.80 13.28
N ALA A 728 34.64 12.89 12.01
CA ALA A 728 33.75 12.76 10.86
C ALA A 728 33.43 11.30 10.51
N PHE A 729 34.15 10.32 11.08
CA PHE A 729 33.97 8.91 10.76
C PHE A 729 33.08 8.18 11.76
N GLY A 730 32.29 7.23 11.25
CA GLY A 730 31.46 6.34 12.05
C GLY A 730 31.33 4.96 11.42
N GLY A 731 30.88 3.99 12.20
CA GLY A 731 30.64 2.63 11.77
C GLY A 731 29.40 2.03 12.40
N LYS A 732 28.73 1.15 11.66
CA LYS A 732 27.52 0.44 12.09
C LYS A 732 27.60 -1.02 11.65
N PHE A 733 27.11 -1.92 12.48
CA PHE A 733 26.90 -3.33 12.12
C PHE A 733 25.51 -3.76 12.53
N LYS A 734 24.95 -4.72 11.80
CA LYS A 734 23.68 -5.37 12.14
C LYS A 734 23.76 -6.86 11.80
N LEU A 735 23.28 -7.69 12.72
CA LEU A 735 23.12 -9.13 12.56
C LEU A 735 21.66 -9.46 12.81
N SER A 736 21.02 -10.11 11.86
CA SER A 736 19.61 -10.50 11.92
C SER A 736 19.49 -12.01 11.73
N TYR A 737 18.61 -12.65 12.48
CA TYR A 737 18.24 -14.06 12.38
C TYR A 737 16.74 -14.17 12.14
N SER A 738 16.34 -14.96 11.16
CA SER A 738 14.95 -15.31 10.89
C SER A 738 14.80 -16.81 10.67
N GLY A 739 13.96 -17.47 11.48
CA GLY A 739 13.69 -18.89 11.33
C GLY A 739 12.46 -19.35 12.10
N GLY A 740 11.47 -19.88 11.38
CA GLY A 740 10.21 -20.36 11.95
C GLY A 740 9.47 -19.27 12.72
N TRP A 741 9.21 -19.53 14.00
CA TRP A 741 8.45 -18.65 14.90
C TRP A 741 9.31 -17.63 15.66
N ILE A 742 10.62 -17.54 15.36
CA ILE A 742 11.57 -16.66 16.05
C ILE A 742 12.29 -15.74 15.03
N ASN A 743 12.28 -14.44 15.31
CA ASN A 743 13.13 -13.44 14.68
C ASN A 743 13.94 -12.71 15.74
N TRP A 744 15.23 -12.46 15.48
CA TRP A 744 16.11 -11.78 16.42
C TRP A 744 17.12 -10.89 15.70
N TYR A 745 17.45 -9.73 16.26
CA TYR A 745 18.53 -8.91 15.72
C TYR A 745 19.43 -8.31 16.82
N LEU A 746 20.65 -7.99 16.42
CA LEU A 746 21.61 -7.19 17.16
C LEU A 746 22.18 -6.12 16.22
N GLN A 747 22.15 -4.88 16.65
CA GLN A 747 22.76 -3.74 15.96
C GLN A 747 23.69 -3.02 16.92
N GLY A 748 24.79 -2.49 16.40
CA GLY A 748 25.61 -1.54 17.14
C GLY A 748 26.20 -0.48 16.22
N ALA A 749 26.33 0.73 16.75
CA ALA A 749 26.93 1.86 16.05
C ALA A 749 27.93 2.60 16.94
N SER A 750 28.97 3.14 16.32
CA SER A 750 29.92 4.07 16.93
C SER A 750 30.16 5.20 15.95
N MET A 751 29.69 6.39 16.30
CA MET A 751 29.64 7.57 15.43
C MET A 751 30.53 8.65 16.04
N GLY A 752 31.48 9.20 15.27
CA GLY A 752 32.28 10.35 15.68
C GLY A 752 31.43 11.59 15.93
N LEU A 753 32.01 12.64 16.53
CA LEU A 753 31.26 13.81 17.05
C LEU A 753 30.34 14.46 16.01
N VAL A 754 30.75 14.48 14.74
CA VAL A 754 30.02 15.14 13.64
C VAL A 754 29.60 14.17 12.54
N ALA A 755 29.75 12.86 12.79
CA ALA A 755 29.40 11.80 11.84
C ALA A 755 27.87 11.58 11.75
N ASP A 756 27.13 12.61 11.38
CA ASP A 756 25.66 12.60 11.33
C ASP A 756 25.13 11.88 10.09
N GLY A 757 24.33 10.83 10.29
CA GLY A 757 23.48 10.20 9.26
C GLY A 757 22.04 10.72 9.33
N GLY A 758 21.09 9.81 9.25
CA GLY A 758 19.67 10.03 9.52
C GLY A 758 19.03 8.85 10.25
N PRO A 759 17.79 9.03 10.73
CA PRO A 759 17.11 8.03 11.52
C PRO A 759 16.85 6.75 10.73
N THR A 760 16.83 5.61 11.42
CA THR A 760 16.53 4.32 10.79
C THR A 760 15.07 4.26 10.32
N ALA A 761 14.86 4.34 9.01
CA ALA A 761 13.51 4.31 8.43
C ALA A 761 12.94 2.89 8.28
N THR A 762 13.80 1.88 8.06
CA THR A 762 13.36 0.50 7.83
C THR A 762 12.73 -0.13 9.07
N GLN A 763 11.75 -1.00 8.85
CA GLN A 763 11.26 -1.92 9.87
C GLN A 763 12.13 -3.20 9.86
N THR A 764 12.62 -3.64 11.03
CA THR A 764 13.47 -4.84 11.09
C THR A 764 12.63 -6.13 11.04
N PHE A 765 11.65 -6.28 11.93
CA PHE A 765 10.76 -7.46 11.99
C PHE A 765 9.34 -7.16 12.46
N THR A 766 9.16 -6.11 13.28
CA THR A 766 7.88 -5.75 13.90
C THR A 766 7.85 -4.26 14.24
N GLY A 767 6.74 -3.76 14.77
CA GLY A 767 6.46 -2.35 15.00
C GLY A 767 7.22 -1.67 16.13
N TRP A 768 8.49 -2.03 16.37
CA TRP A 768 9.33 -1.39 17.39
C TRP A 768 9.56 0.10 17.09
N TRP A 769 9.34 0.94 18.10
CA TRP A 769 9.63 2.37 18.10
C TRP A 769 11.06 2.68 18.52
N LEU A 770 11.69 1.86 19.37
CA LEU A 770 13.09 2.05 19.74
C LEU A 770 13.98 1.71 18.54
N LYS A 771 14.53 2.76 17.91
CA LYS A 771 15.39 2.69 16.74
C LYS A 771 16.62 3.58 16.94
N ASP A 772 17.64 3.33 16.13
CA ASP A 772 18.84 4.19 16.07
C ASP A 772 18.50 5.53 15.40
N SER A 773 18.79 6.63 16.12
CA SER A 773 18.58 8.01 15.69
C SER A 773 19.47 8.43 14.52
N GLY A 774 20.59 7.73 14.30
CA GLY A 774 21.56 8.02 13.25
C GLY A 774 22.37 9.30 13.45
N LYS A 775 22.24 9.97 14.61
CA LYS A 775 23.03 11.16 14.98
C LYS A 775 24.51 10.83 15.19
N GLY A 776 25.38 11.81 15.02
CA GLY A 776 26.77 11.77 15.46
C GLY A 776 26.90 11.75 16.99
N ASN A 777 28.14 11.80 17.47
CA ASN A 777 28.48 11.87 18.90
C ASN A 777 27.79 10.76 19.73
N GLN A 778 27.88 9.50 19.32
CA GLN A 778 27.26 8.41 20.08
C GLN A 778 27.89 7.04 19.88
N ARG A 779 27.71 6.19 20.87
CA ARG A 779 27.83 4.73 20.77
C ARG A 779 26.51 4.12 21.21
N ASN A 780 25.98 3.18 20.43
CA ASN A 780 24.74 2.50 20.77
C ASN A 780 24.80 1.00 20.47
N ILE A 781 23.95 0.26 21.18
CA ILE A 781 23.65 -1.15 20.97
C ILE A 781 22.14 -1.31 21.04
N LEU A 782 21.56 -1.97 20.04
CA LEU A 782 20.15 -2.34 20.00
C LEU A 782 20.02 -3.85 19.81
N THR A 783 19.05 -4.47 20.47
CA THR A 783 18.70 -5.85 20.20
C THR A 783 17.23 -6.09 20.49
N GLY A 784 16.57 -6.84 19.62
CA GLY A 784 15.17 -7.20 19.79
C GLY A 784 14.91 -8.63 19.33
N LEU A 785 13.90 -9.22 19.93
CA LEU A 785 13.45 -10.59 19.70
C LEU A 785 11.95 -10.53 19.43
N SER A 786 11.48 -11.09 18.33
CA SER A 786 10.05 -11.28 18.02
C SER A 786 9.76 -12.76 18.00
N VAL A 787 8.79 -13.19 18.81
CA VAL A 787 8.40 -14.58 18.99
C VAL A 787 6.92 -14.74 18.72
N ARG A 788 6.56 -15.58 17.76
CA ARG A 788 5.17 -15.85 17.36
C ARG A 788 4.65 -17.17 17.94
N PHE A 789 3.44 -17.16 18.45
CA PHE A 789 2.70 -18.30 18.99
C PHE A 789 1.32 -18.33 18.32
N GLY A 790 1.23 -18.92 17.12
CA GLY A 790 0.06 -18.77 16.26
C GLY A 790 -0.19 -17.29 15.94
N ASN A 791 -1.36 -16.78 16.33
CA ASN A 791 -1.78 -15.40 16.08
C ASN A 791 -1.20 -14.39 17.09
N LEU A 792 -0.47 -14.82 18.12
CA LEU A 792 0.10 -13.95 19.15
C LEU A 792 1.60 -13.75 18.94
N GLU A 793 2.05 -12.50 18.81
CA GLU A 793 3.45 -12.11 18.79
C GLU A 793 3.84 -11.39 20.09
N VAL A 794 4.97 -11.78 20.69
CA VAL A 794 5.59 -11.08 21.81
C VAL A 794 6.98 -10.62 21.38
N ALA A 795 7.23 -9.32 21.47
CA ALA A 795 8.41 -8.71 20.88
C ALA A 795 9.11 -7.68 21.79
N PRO A 796 10.01 -8.11 22.70
CA PRO A 796 10.89 -7.20 23.42
C PRO A 796 11.99 -6.60 22.53
N ASN A 797 12.37 -5.36 22.82
CA ASN A 797 13.47 -4.62 22.20
C ASN A 797 14.21 -3.79 23.25
N PHE A 798 15.52 -3.68 23.13
CA PHE A 798 16.38 -2.98 24.08
C PHE A 798 17.30 -2.01 23.34
N LEU A 799 17.50 -0.84 23.93
CA LEU A 799 18.41 0.19 23.47
C LEU A 799 19.30 0.62 24.64
N TRP A 800 20.61 0.59 24.41
CA TRP A 800 21.57 1.34 25.20
C TRP A 800 22.30 2.30 24.27
N GLN A 801 22.36 3.57 24.64
CA GLN A 801 23.14 4.58 23.93
C GLN A 801 23.79 5.54 24.90
N LYS A 802 24.97 6.03 24.52
CA LYS A 802 25.73 7.02 25.27
C LYS A 802 26.50 7.95 24.34
N PRO A 803 26.46 9.28 24.54
CA PRO A 803 27.25 10.20 23.75
C PRO A 803 28.74 10.08 24.07
N ILE A 804 29.61 10.42 23.10
CA ILE A 804 31.06 10.49 23.33
C ILE A 804 31.36 11.68 24.25
N GLU A 805 30.79 12.84 23.91
CA GLU A 805 30.79 14.04 24.72
C GLU A 805 29.36 14.36 25.18
N GLY A 806 29.15 14.37 26.50
CA GLY A 806 27.86 14.62 27.13
C GLY A 806 27.33 16.05 26.93
N PRO A 807 26.05 16.30 27.22
CA PRO A 807 25.40 17.61 27.08
C PRO A 807 26.01 18.65 28.03
N ILE A 808 25.78 19.94 27.76
CA ILE A 808 26.12 21.02 28.70
C ILE A 808 24.86 21.45 29.46
N PRO A 809 24.83 21.28 30.80
CA PRO A 809 23.70 21.72 31.63
C PRO A 809 23.43 23.23 31.57
N GLY A 810 22.16 23.62 31.72
CA GLY A 810 21.74 25.04 31.71
C GLY A 810 22.21 25.86 32.92
N ASP A 811 22.65 25.21 34.00
CA ASP A 811 23.18 25.86 35.22
C ASP A 811 24.69 26.11 35.17
N VAL A 812 25.34 25.90 34.01
CA VAL A 812 26.77 26.16 33.84
C VAL A 812 27.07 27.67 33.96
N PRO A 813 28.10 28.10 34.72
CA PRO A 813 28.46 29.51 34.80
C PRO A 813 29.13 30.00 33.50
N GLU A 814 29.04 31.31 33.24
CA GLU A 814 29.79 31.95 32.16
C GLU A 814 31.31 31.67 32.29
N PRO A 815 32.03 31.41 31.19
CA PRO A 815 31.63 31.55 29.79
C PRO A 815 30.94 30.32 29.16
N GLY A 816 30.53 29.33 29.96
CA GLY A 816 29.85 28.13 29.47
C GLY A 816 28.41 28.42 29.03
N ARG A 817 27.92 27.70 28.02
CA ARG A 817 26.49 27.68 27.64
C ARG A 817 26.08 26.30 27.09
N PRO A 818 24.80 25.91 27.21
CA PRO A 818 24.25 24.79 26.46
C PRO A 818 24.53 24.93 24.96
N ARG A 819 24.90 23.83 24.30
CA ARG A 819 25.11 23.82 22.84
C ARG A 819 23.78 23.85 22.11
N ASN A 820 23.79 24.18 20.82
CA ASN A 820 22.62 24.03 19.96
C ASN A 820 23.02 23.63 18.54
N VAL A 821 22.06 23.16 17.75
CA VAL A 821 22.30 22.60 16.41
C VAL A 821 22.74 23.60 15.33
N LEU A 822 22.63 24.91 15.60
CA LEU A 822 22.96 25.99 14.66
C LEU A 822 24.34 26.60 14.96
N ASP A 823 24.64 26.88 16.23
CA ASP A 823 25.84 27.61 16.64
C ASP A 823 27.03 26.70 16.99
N ASP A 824 26.80 25.41 17.23
CA ASP A 824 27.81 24.45 17.64
C ASP A 824 27.99 23.32 16.62
N PRO A 825 29.19 22.73 16.49
CA PRO A 825 29.42 21.66 15.52
C PRO A 825 28.54 20.42 15.76
N PHE A 826 28.10 20.19 16.99
CA PHE A 826 27.14 19.14 17.35
C PHE A 826 26.38 19.52 18.63
N ALA A 827 25.23 18.88 18.85
CA ALA A 827 24.44 19.00 20.07
C ALA A 827 23.91 17.63 20.51
N VAL A 828 23.79 17.43 21.82
CA VAL A 828 23.26 16.21 22.45
C VAL A 828 21.75 16.36 22.67
N ARG A 829 20.96 15.69 21.83
CA ARG A 829 19.49 15.69 21.85
C ARG A 829 19.00 14.24 21.86
N GLU A 830 18.59 13.71 20.71
CA GLU A 830 18.16 12.31 20.54
C GLU A 830 19.26 11.28 20.83
N ASN A 831 20.53 11.69 20.75
CA ASN A 831 21.72 10.91 21.11
C ASN A 831 22.13 11.05 22.59
N ARG A 832 21.26 11.63 23.44
CA ARG A 832 21.50 11.69 24.89
C ARG A 832 21.69 10.31 25.49
N GLU A 833 22.36 10.23 26.62
CA GLU A 833 22.54 8.96 27.33
C GLU A 833 21.16 8.36 27.64
N THR A 834 20.93 7.12 27.23
CA THR A 834 19.62 6.46 27.37
C THR A 834 19.81 4.95 27.54
N THR A 835 19.11 4.39 28.52
CA THR A 835 18.83 2.95 28.58
C THR A 835 17.32 2.77 28.47
N ALA A 836 16.87 2.01 27.49
CA ALA A 836 15.45 1.82 27.23
C ALA A 836 15.11 0.38 26.90
N ILE A 837 13.90 -0.02 27.32
CA ILE A 837 13.28 -1.28 26.94
C ILE A 837 11.89 -0.99 26.37
N GLU A 838 11.54 -1.74 25.35
CA GLU A 838 10.24 -1.73 24.71
C GLU A 838 9.71 -3.17 24.70
N LEU A 839 8.46 -3.36 25.08
CA LEU A 839 7.76 -4.63 24.96
C LEU A 839 6.50 -4.43 24.14
N ILE A 840 6.40 -5.19 23.06
CA ILE A 840 5.22 -5.23 22.21
C ILE A 840 4.53 -6.58 22.36
N VAL A 841 3.20 -6.56 22.40
CA VAL A 841 2.34 -7.76 22.32
C VAL A 841 1.29 -7.52 21.25
N THR A 842 1.23 -8.40 20.26
CA THR A 842 0.32 -8.27 19.11
C THR A 842 -0.49 -9.52 18.92
N TYR A 843 -1.79 -9.39 18.75
CA TYR A 843 -2.67 -10.45 18.33
C TYR A 843 -3.24 -10.09 16.97
N ASP A 844 -2.92 -10.90 15.97
CA ASP A 844 -3.33 -10.70 14.59
C ASP A 844 -3.65 -12.09 13.96
N PRO A 845 -4.94 -12.38 13.70
CA PRO A 845 -5.36 -13.64 13.09
C PRO A 845 -5.17 -13.69 11.57
N THR A 846 -4.79 -12.58 10.94
CA THR A 846 -4.68 -12.41 9.49
C THR A 846 -3.29 -11.84 9.13
N PRO A 847 -2.20 -12.57 9.40
CA PRO A 847 -0.84 -12.04 9.27
C PRO A 847 -0.45 -11.63 7.84
N ALA A 848 -1.24 -11.98 6.82
CA ALA A 848 -1.07 -11.52 5.44
C ALA A 848 -1.39 -10.02 5.26
N THR A 849 -2.20 -9.43 6.15
CA THR A 849 -2.60 -8.02 6.17
C THR A 849 -2.02 -7.31 7.39
N TRP A 850 -0.74 -7.59 7.65
CA TRP A 850 -0.03 -7.31 8.88
C TRP A 850 -0.27 -5.91 9.49
N MET A 851 -0.66 -5.89 10.77
CA MET A 851 -1.01 -4.70 11.57
C MET A 851 -0.02 -3.51 11.50
N TYR A 852 1.26 -3.74 11.18
CA TYR A 852 2.29 -2.69 11.13
C TYR A 852 2.59 -2.12 9.75
N THR A 853 1.92 -2.58 8.70
CA THR A 853 2.01 -1.86 7.42
C THR A 853 1.41 -0.46 7.58
N TRP A 854 1.94 0.52 6.84
CA TRP A 854 1.53 1.92 6.94
C TRP A 854 0.04 2.13 6.60
N ASP A 855 -0.50 1.25 5.75
CA ASP A 855 -1.86 1.20 5.24
C ASP A 855 -2.75 0.14 5.93
N SER A 856 -2.35 -0.37 7.10
CA SER A 856 -3.11 -1.41 7.80
C SER A 856 -4.53 -0.96 8.19
N ASP A 857 -4.79 0.35 8.32
CA ASP A 857 -6.16 0.88 8.46
C ASP A 857 -7.07 0.41 7.32
N ILE A 858 -6.52 0.28 6.10
CA ILE A 858 -7.24 -0.18 4.90
C ILE A 858 -7.11 -1.69 4.75
N ARG A 859 -5.89 -2.23 4.81
CA ARG A 859 -5.57 -3.63 4.47
C ARG A 859 -6.00 -4.64 5.51
N GLU A 860 -5.89 -4.32 6.80
CA GLU A 860 -6.22 -5.27 7.87
C GLU A 860 -7.67 -5.74 7.71
N ASP A 861 -7.85 -7.04 7.61
CA ASP A 861 -9.13 -7.72 7.40
C ASP A 861 -9.54 -8.59 8.60
N ALA A 862 -8.74 -8.58 9.68
CA ALA A 862 -9.11 -9.22 10.93
C ALA A 862 -10.48 -8.75 11.44
N ASN A 863 -11.33 -9.72 11.78
CA ASN A 863 -12.51 -9.47 12.61
C ASN A 863 -12.13 -8.71 13.88
N PHE A 864 -11.00 -9.08 14.50
CA PHE A 864 -10.40 -8.40 15.63
C PHE A 864 -8.88 -8.62 15.67
N ALA A 865 -8.12 -7.54 15.70
CA ALA A 865 -6.68 -7.53 15.93
C ALA A 865 -6.32 -6.45 16.96
N PHE A 866 -5.24 -6.65 17.72
CA PHE A 866 -4.70 -5.60 18.59
C PHE A 866 -3.19 -5.64 18.68
N THR A 867 -2.60 -4.49 18.99
CA THR A 867 -1.22 -4.40 19.47
C THR A 867 -1.15 -3.48 20.67
N TRP A 868 -0.36 -3.87 21.65
CA TRP A 868 0.03 -3.09 22.81
C TRP A 868 1.53 -2.88 22.71
N GLY A 869 2.01 -1.70 23.11
CA GLY A 869 3.42 -1.49 23.47
C GLY A 869 3.60 -0.76 24.80
N LEU A 870 4.70 -1.06 25.48
CA LEU A 870 5.18 -0.34 26.65
C LEU A 870 6.67 -0.01 26.46
N ILE A 871 7.01 1.27 26.57
CA ILE A 871 8.38 1.76 26.51
C ILE A 871 8.76 2.36 27.86
N LEU A 872 9.90 1.94 28.40
CA LEU A 872 10.50 2.52 29.60
C LEU A 872 11.86 3.11 29.20
N LYS A 873 12.12 4.37 29.56
CA LYS A 873 13.38 5.06 29.24
C LYS A 873 13.98 5.67 30.51
N HIS A 874 15.25 5.38 30.74
CA HIS A 874 16.07 6.01 31.77
C HIS A 874 16.97 7.06 31.13
N PHE A 875 16.80 8.34 31.51
CA PHE A 875 17.63 9.47 31.05
C PHE A 875 18.49 10.00 32.20
N PRO A 876 19.73 9.53 32.35
CA PRO A 876 20.62 9.97 33.44
C PRO A 876 21.19 11.38 33.23
N THR A 877 21.02 11.98 32.05
CA THR A 877 21.53 13.31 31.70
C THR A 877 20.42 14.21 31.17
N THR A 878 20.64 15.52 31.25
CA THR A 878 19.86 16.53 30.49
C THR A 878 20.16 16.43 28.97
N MET A 879 19.77 17.45 28.20
CA MET A 879 20.10 17.64 26.80
C MET A 879 20.76 19.00 26.59
N ASP A 880 21.35 19.20 25.42
CA ASP A 880 21.69 20.51 24.89
C ASP A 880 20.41 21.27 24.44
N ALA A 881 20.54 22.58 24.25
CA ALA A 881 19.41 23.47 23.98
C ALA A 881 18.70 23.14 22.66
N ALA A 882 17.36 23.20 22.69
CA ALA A 882 16.54 23.22 21.48
C ALA A 882 16.54 24.62 20.84
N ILE A 883 16.04 24.69 19.60
CA ILE A 883 15.75 25.96 18.94
C ILE A 883 14.23 26.21 19.01
N GLY A 884 13.85 27.32 19.61
CA GLY A 884 12.47 27.81 19.66
C GLY A 884 12.21 28.88 18.60
N PHE A 885 10.94 29.13 18.32
CA PHE A 885 10.46 30.15 17.38
C PHE A 885 9.64 31.20 18.13
N LEU A 886 9.83 32.47 17.80
CA LEU A 886 8.98 33.54 18.31
C LEU A 886 7.64 33.58 17.56
N ALA A 887 6.69 34.37 18.10
CA ALA A 887 5.33 34.49 17.56
C ALA A 887 5.27 35.06 16.13
N ASP A 888 6.36 35.63 15.61
CA ASP A 888 6.48 36.07 14.21
C ASP A 888 6.67 34.90 13.21
N GLY A 889 6.83 33.67 13.73
CA GLY A 889 6.96 32.44 12.95
C GLY A 889 8.27 32.32 12.18
N ARG A 890 9.23 33.23 12.39
CA ARG A 890 10.49 33.30 11.61
C ARG A 890 11.73 33.49 12.48
N THR A 891 11.61 34.20 13.60
CA THR A 891 12.76 34.46 14.47
C THR A 891 13.02 33.25 15.36
N THR A 892 14.21 32.66 15.20
CA THR A 892 14.69 31.54 16.01
C THR A 892 15.51 32.01 17.21
N PHE A 893 15.45 31.27 18.32
CA PHE A 893 16.32 31.46 19.48
C PHE A 893 16.72 30.11 20.09
N ALA A 894 17.86 30.04 20.77
CA ALA A 894 18.22 28.87 21.57
C ALA A 894 17.65 28.99 22.99
N PHE A 895 16.99 27.94 23.47
CA PHE A 895 16.56 27.88 24.88
C PHE A 895 17.78 27.94 25.82
N PRO A 896 17.66 28.49 27.03
CA PRO A 896 18.76 28.60 27.98
C PRO A 896 19.15 27.26 28.63
N GLY A 897 18.43 26.18 28.33
CA GLY A 897 18.65 24.83 28.85
C GLY A 897 17.74 23.80 28.19
N ALA A 898 17.54 22.67 28.87
CA ALA A 898 16.65 21.59 28.47
C ALA A 898 16.15 20.84 29.70
N THR A 899 15.26 19.86 29.50
CA THR A 899 14.69 19.08 30.61
C THR A 899 15.76 18.35 31.44
N PRO A 900 15.58 18.25 32.78
CA PRO A 900 16.55 17.60 33.66
C PRO A 900 16.47 16.06 33.57
N PRO A 901 17.51 15.34 34.03
CA PRO A 901 17.53 13.88 34.09
C PRO A 901 16.31 13.28 34.78
N ARG A 902 15.72 12.22 34.20
CA ARG A 902 14.53 11.55 34.73
C ARG A 902 14.26 10.20 34.04
N ASP A 903 13.42 9.40 34.66
CA ASP A 903 12.81 8.22 34.03
C ASP A 903 11.46 8.61 33.46
N VAL A 904 11.12 8.04 32.29
CA VAL A 904 9.79 8.18 31.69
C VAL A 904 9.28 6.85 31.16
N TRP A 905 7.97 6.74 31.06
CA TRP A 905 7.31 5.59 30.46
C TRP A 905 6.19 6.03 29.51
N GLU A 906 5.93 5.18 28.52
CA GLU A 906 4.83 5.36 27.57
C GLU A 906 4.21 4.02 27.23
N TRP A 907 2.89 3.93 27.40
CA TRP A 907 2.06 2.83 26.94
C TRP A 907 1.24 3.29 25.73
N TYR A 908 1.12 2.43 24.73
CA TYR A 908 0.25 2.65 23.59
C TYR A 908 -0.48 1.36 23.22
N GLY A 909 -1.70 1.48 22.71
CA GLY A 909 -2.53 0.37 22.26
C GLY A 909 -3.24 0.71 20.98
N ARG A 910 -3.30 -0.22 20.03
CA ARG A 910 -4.06 -0.11 18.80
C ARG A 910 -4.96 -1.32 18.67
N TYR A 911 -6.23 -1.10 18.35
CA TYR A 911 -7.25 -2.12 18.18
C TYR A 911 -7.93 -1.92 16.84
N ILE A 912 -8.12 -3.01 16.09
CA ILE A 912 -8.87 -3.04 14.84
C ILE A 912 -9.99 -4.05 15.01
N PHE A 913 -11.20 -3.66 14.63
CA PHE A 913 -12.39 -4.50 14.69
C PHE A 913 -13.23 -4.30 13.42
N LYS A 914 -13.19 -5.27 12.50
CA LYS A 914 -13.87 -5.23 11.19
C LYS A 914 -14.65 -6.54 10.93
N PRO A 915 -15.73 -6.82 11.67
CA PRO A 915 -16.52 -8.05 11.54
C PRO A 915 -17.24 -8.23 10.18
N ARG A 916 -17.33 -7.17 9.36
CA ARG A 916 -17.92 -7.19 8.01
C ARG A 916 -17.44 -5.97 7.22
N PRO A 917 -17.42 -6.00 5.87
CA PRO A 917 -16.84 -4.94 5.03
C PRO A 917 -17.39 -3.54 5.28
N GLU A 918 -18.69 -3.43 5.56
CA GLU A 918 -19.35 -2.13 5.79
C GLU A 918 -19.15 -1.57 7.21
N PHE A 919 -18.50 -2.31 8.11
CA PHE A 919 -18.34 -1.91 9.50
C PHE A 919 -16.88 -2.03 9.94
N GLY A 920 -16.33 -0.94 10.46
CA GLY A 920 -15.02 -0.96 11.07
C GLY A 920 -14.90 -0.01 12.24
N LEU A 921 -14.11 -0.42 13.24
CA LEU A 921 -13.67 0.40 14.35
C LEU A 921 -12.15 0.26 14.51
N ILE A 922 -11.45 1.39 14.50
CA ILE A 922 -10.03 1.48 14.84
C ILE A 922 -9.90 2.38 16.07
N ALA A 923 -9.17 1.91 17.08
CA ALA A 923 -8.92 2.66 18.30
C ALA A 923 -7.41 2.70 18.58
N ASN A 924 -6.84 3.90 18.63
CA ASN A 924 -5.46 4.15 19.07
C ASN A 924 -5.51 4.83 20.44
N LEU A 925 -4.92 4.20 21.45
CA LEU A 925 -4.90 4.64 22.84
C LEU A 925 -3.45 4.90 23.27
N TYR A 926 -3.24 5.87 24.15
CA TYR A 926 -1.94 6.09 24.77
C TYR A 926 -2.06 6.64 26.19
N ALA A 927 -1.05 6.35 27.01
CA ALA A 927 -0.89 6.88 28.35
C ALA A 927 0.60 6.94 28.71
N GLY A 928 1.07 8.00 29.34
CA GLY A 928 2.47 8.09 29.73
C GLY A 928 2.94 9.47 30.15
N GLU A 929 4.25 9.62 30.16
CA GLU A 929 4.96 10.82 30.57
C GLU A 929 5.63 11.50 29.38
N GLY A 930 5.43 12.81 29.25
CA GLY A 930 5.95 13.62 28.17
C GLY A 930 6.93 14.70 28.65
N GLU A 931 8.10 14.77 28.02
CA GLU A 931 9.04 15.88 28.17
C GLU A 931 8.80 16.97 27.11
N PRO A 932 8.78 18.27 27.48
CA PRO A 932 8.80 19.36 26.51
C PRO A 932 10.13 19.39 25.74
N ASN A 933 10.15 20.09 24.60
CA ASN A 933 11.39 20.22 23.83
C ASN A 933 12.33 21.28 24.42
N GLY A 934 11.77 22.35 25.01
CA GLY A 934 12.50 23.49 25.60
C GLY A 934 13.04 23.22 27.01
N ASP A 935 13.12 24.27 27.82
CA ASP A 935 13.79 24.30 29.13
C ASP A 935 12.84 24.13 30.34
N ASP A 936 11.52 24.01 30.13
CA ASP A 936 10.57 23.83 31.23
C ASP A 936 10.76 22.48 31.95
N GLU A 937 10.93 22.53 33.27
CA GLU A 937 11.11 21.36 34.12
C GLU A 937 9.82 20.51 34.27
N ARG A 938 8.65 21.09 34.00
CA ARG A 938 7.34 20.44 34.22
C ARG A 938 7.15 19.23 33.30
N LEU A 939 7.15 18.04 33.91
CA LEU A 939 6.77 16.77 33.27
C LEU A 939 5.24 16.70 33.17
N ILE A 940 4.72 16.28 32.01
CA ILE A 940 3.28 16.11 31.83
C ILE A 940 2.89 14.62 31.87
N HIS A 941 1.78 14.32 32.54
CA HIS A 941 1.15 13.00 32.52
C HIS A 941 -0.04 13.06 31.57
N ARG A 942 0.09 12.41 30.42
CA ARG A 942 -0.85 12.54 29.30
C ARG A 942 -1.57 11.22 29.03
N TYR A 943 -2.83 11.34 28.65
CA TYR A 943 -3.68 10.22 28.25
C TYR A 943 -4.49 10.60 27.04
N GLY A 944 -4.72 9.66 26.13
CA GLY A 944 -5.63 9.94 25.03
C GLY A 944 -6.08 8.73 24.24
N ALA A 945 -7.08 8.98 23.41
CA ALA A 945 -7.68 8.03 22.50
C ALA A 945 -8.01 8.73 21.18
N ASP A 946 -7.70 8.08 20.06
CA ASP A 946 -8.17 8.39 18.71
C ASP A 946 -9.03 7.22 18.26
N LEU A 947 -10.31 7.47 17.96
CA LEU A 947 -11.27 6.46 17.54
C LEU A 947 -11.78 6.81 16.15
N ARG A 948 -11.76 5.83 15.25
CA ARG A 948 -12.30 5.92 13.90
C ARG A 948 -13.32 4.83 13.70
N PHE A 949 -14.51 5.23 13.31
CA PHE A 949 -15.65 4.36 13.13
C PHE A 949 -16.24 4.56 11.74
N ILE A 950 -16.44 3.48 11.00
CA ILE A 950 -17.08 3.48 9.69
C ILE A 950 -18.24 2.49 9.73
N SER A 951 -19.41 2.94 9.26
CA SER A 951 -20.60 2.09 9.11
C SER A 951 -21.38 2.52 7.86
N GLY A 952 -21.36 1.69 6.81
CA GLY A 952 -21.91 2.05 5.51
C GLY A 952 -21.26 3.34 4.99
N SER A 953 -22.07 4.34 4.64
CA SER A 953 -21.57 5.66 4.19
C SER A 953 -21.24 6.63 5.32
N THR A 954 -21.37 6.23 6.59
CA THR A 954 -21.13 7.12 7.74
C THR A 954 -19.74 6.90 8.33
N LYS A 955 -19.04 8.01 8.60
CA LYS A 955 -17.74 8.03 9.28
C LYS A 955 -17.82 8.90 10.54
N LEU A 956 -17.24 8.41 11.62
CA LEU A 956 -16.99 9.18 12.84
C LEU A 956 -15.50 9.11 13.16
N ILE A 957 -14.85 10.25 13.29
CA ILE A 957 -13.50 10.39 13.83
C ILE A 957 -13.60 11.17 15.13
N THR A 958 -13.07 10.65 16.23
CA THR A 958 -13.09 11.38 17.50
C THR A 958 -11.79 11.20 18.25
N SER A 959 -11.34 12.27 18.91
CA SER A 959 -10.19 12.24 19.79
C SER A 959 -10.51 12.77 21.18
N ILE A 960 -9.87 12.16 22.17
CA ILE A 960 -9.92 12.57 23.57
C ILE A 960 -8.47 12.70 24.01
N LYS A 961 -8.08 13.86 24.55
CA LYS A 961 -6.77 14.08 25.16
C LYS A 961 -6.93 14.71 26.53
N LEU A 962 -6.19 14.19 27.51
CA LEU A 962 -6.20 14.64 28.90
C LEU A 962 -4.79 15.09 29.27
N ASN A 963 -4.69 16.33 29.76
CA ASN A 963 -3.44 16.96 30.18
C ASN A 963 -2.31 16.81 29.12
N ASP A 964 -2.65 17.16 27.89
CA ASP A 964 -1.77 16.99 26.72
C ASP A 964 -1.48 18.32 26.04
N TRP A 965 -0.42 18.35 25.25
CA TRP A 965 -0.05 19.49 24.42
C TRP A 965 -1.13 19.79 23.36
N GLY A 966 -1.18 21.05 22.93
CA GLY A 966 -1.99 21.47 21.79
C GLY A 966 -1.52 20.88 20.46
N PRO A 967 -2.18 21.22 19.35
CA PRO A 967 -1.96 20.58 18.05
C PRO A 967 -0.64 20.96 17.35
N TYR A 968 0.03 22.04 17.78
CA TYR A 968 1.23 22.57 17.11
C TYR A 968 2.53 22.27 17.88
N ASP A 969 3.65 22.20 17.15
CA ASP A 969 4.98 21.94 17.67
C ASP A 969 5.39 22.89 18.81
N TYR A 970 5.10 24.19 18.67
CA TYR A 970 5.41 25.19 19.70
C TYR A 970 4.72 24.90 21.04
N HIS A 971 3.58 24.18 21.05
CA HIS A 971 2.95 23.77 22.30
C HIS A 971 3.86 22.82 23.08
N LYS A 972 4.60 21.95 22.40
CA LYS A 972 5.58 21.10 23.05
C LYS A 972 6.88 21.84 23.39
N ASP A 973 7.26 22.82 22.59
CA ASP A 973 8.45 23.64 22.84
C ASP A 973 8.32 24.48 24.11
N PHE A 974 7.20 25.19 24.26
CA PHE A 974 6.88 26.05 25.40
C PHE A 974 6.05 25.36 26.48
N ASN A 975 5.88 24.04 26.38
CA ASN A 975 5.12 23.22 27.31
C ASN A 975 3.68 23.75 27.57
N LEU A 976 2.96 24.15 26.53
CA LEU A 976 1.59 24.63 26.59
C LEU A 976 0.60 23.46 26.49
N THR A 977 -0.27 23.30 27.49
CA THR A 977 -1.14 22.12 27.64
C THR A 977 -2.58 22.49 27.90
N TYR A 978 -3.48 21.58 27.55
CA TYR A 978 -4.91 21.67 27.84
C TYR A 978 -5.32 20.54 28.80
N PRO A 979 -6.07 20.81 29.89
CA PRO A 979 -6.53 19.76 30.80
C PRO A 979 -7.43 18.72 30.11
N LEU A 980 -8.32 19.15 29.23
CA LEU A 980 -9.17 18.30 28.41
C LEU A 980 -9.24 18.86 26.99
N GLN A 981 -9.08 17.99 25.99
CA GLN A 981 -9.36 18.28 24.59
C GLN A 981 -10.25 17.17 24.04
N LEU A 982 -11.37 17.56 23.43
CA LEU A 982 -12.31 16.68 22.75
C LEU A 982 -12.45 17.14 21.32
N SER A 983 -12.38 16.23 20.36
CA SER A 983 -12.80 16.48 18.98
C SER A 983 -13.70 15.36 18.48
N ALA A 984 -14.69 15.68 17.66
CA ALA A 984 -15.55 14.72 17.00
C ALA A 984 -15.96 15.26 15.62
N ASP A 985 -15.71 14.48 14.58
CA ASP A 985 -16.12 14.72 13.20
C ASP A 985 -17.05 13.58 12.77
N ILE A 986 -18.32 13.90 12.51
CA ILE A 986 -19.28 12.96 11.94
C ILE A 986 -19.63 13.40 10.53
N SER A 987 -19.47 12.49 9.58
CA SER A 987 -19.75 12.76 8.17
C SER A 987 -20.46 11.60 7.48
N ASN A 988 -21.22 11.94 6.45
CA ASN A 988 -21.75 10.98 5.49
C ASN A 988 -21.04 11.21 4.15
N ALA A 989 -20.38 10.17 3.65
CA ALA A 989 -19.66 10.19 2.39
C ALA A 989 -20.52 9.69 1.23
N LEU A 990 -20.27 10.20 0.03
CA LEU A 990 -20.79 9.59 -1.18
C LEU A 990 -19.88 8.39 -1.53
N GLY A 991 -20.40 7.17 -1.37
CA GLY A 991 -19.64 5.92 -1.51
C GLY A 991 -19.10 5.37 -0.18
N THR A 992 -18.10 4.49 -0.24
CA THR A 992 -17.46 3.90 0.95
C THR A 992 -16.52 4.91 1.60
N PRO A 993 -16.65 5.24 2.89
CA PRO A 993 -15.75 6.18 3.56
C PRO A 993 -14.30 5.69 3.58
N GLU A 994 -13.36 6.58 3.28
CA GLU A 994 -11.94 6.27 3.38
C GLU A 994 -11.47 6.25 4.84
N TRP A 995 -10.50 5.41 5.19
CA TRP A 995 -9.94 5.38 6.55
C TRP A 995 -9.06 6.60 6.84
N PHE A 996 -8.17 6.90 5.89
CA PHE A 996 -7.32 8.08 5.95
C PHE A 996 -8.09 9.37 5.65
N ALA A 997 -7.51 10.52 5.99
CA ALA A 997 -8.06 11.84 5.69
C ALA A 997 -7.81 12.21 4.22
N LEU A 998 -8.26 11.36 3.29
CA LEU A 998 -8.16 11.60 1.86
C LEU A 998 -9.34 12.45 1.36
N PRO A 999 -9.16 13.26 0.30
CA PRO A 999 -10.23 14.07 -0.26
C PRO A 999 -11.42 13.23 -0.73
N GLN A 1000 -12.57 13.35 -0.06
CA GLN A 1000 -13.79 12.63 -0.41
C GLN A 1000 -14.98 13.58 -0.51
N THR A 1001 -15.96 13.26 -1.35
CA THR A 1001 -17.25 13.97 -1.35
C THR A 1001 -18.04 13.57 -0.11
N ARG A 1002 -18.24 14.51 0.82
CA ARG A 1002 -18.92 14.28 2.09
C ARG A 1002 -19.55 15.54 2.67
N LEU A 1003 -20.61 15.33 3.45
CA LEU A 1003 -21.26 16.35 4.27
C LEU A 1003 -21.08 15.97 5.73
N GLY A 1004 -20.69 16.90 6.60
CA GLY A 1004 -20.44 16.58 7.99
C GLY A 1004 -20.51 17.75 8.95
N ILE A 1005 -20.39 17.39 10.23
CA ILE A 1005 -20.29 18.31 11.36
C ILE A 1005 -19.07 17.89 12.17
N SER A 1006 -18.19 18.84 12.44
CA SER A 1006 -17.06 18.68 13.35
C SER A 1006 -17.25 19.59 14.57
N ALA A 1007 -16.85 19.11 15.74
CA ALA A 1007 -16.87 19.89 16.97
C ALA A 1007 -15.58 19.66 17.76
N THR A 1008 -15.00 20.74 18.26
CA THR A 1008 -13.84 20.72 19.16
C THR A 1008 -14.21 21.46 20.44
N TYR A 1009 -13.83 20.90 21.58
CA TYR A 1009 -14.00 21.51 22.90
C TYR A 1009 -12.72 21.34 23.71
N ARG A 1010 -12.25 22.41 24.34
CA ARG A 1010 -11.08 22.38 25.24
C ARG A 1010 -11.38 23.10 26.54
N THR A 1011 -10.89 22.56 27.65
CA THR A 1011 -10.80 23.32 28.91
C THR A 1011 -9.44 23.99 28.99
N LEU A 1012 -9.37 25.08 29.75
CA LEU A 1012 -8.21 25.96 29.81
C LEU A 1012 -7.80 26.21 31.26
N ASN A 1013 -6.49 26.24 31.52
CA ASN A 1013 -5.92 26.64 32.81
C ASN A 1013 -4.68 27.52 32.60
N GLN A 1014 -3.91 27.79 33.65
CA GLN A 1014 -2.74 28.65 33.58
C GLN A 1014 -1.64 28.20 32.60
N TYR A 1015 -1.67 26.94 32.13
CA TYR A 1015 -0.74 26.41 31.13
C TYR A 1015 -1.32 26.39 29.72
N SER A 1016 -2.60 26.76 29.57
CA SER A 1016 -3.29 26.72 28.28
C SER A 1016 -3.10 28.04 27.54
N PRO A 1017 -2.88 27.99 26.21
CA PRO A 1017 -2.94 29.18 25.38
C PRO A 1017 -4.28 29.89 25.56
N ARG A 1018 -4.26 31.22 25.46
CA ARG A 1018 -5.45 32.09 25.53
C ARG A 1018 -6.24 32.07 26.85
N TYR A 1019 -5.86 31.29 27.86
CA TYR A 1019 -6.53 31.34 29.16
C TYR A 1019 -6.40 32.73 29.77
N CYS A 1020 -7.54 33.38 30.01
CA CYS A 1020 -7.58 34.74 30.49
C CYS A 1020 -8.67 34.94 31.55
N PRO A 1021 -8.38 34.57 32.81
CA PRO A 1021 -9.37 34.70 33.89
C PRO A 1021 -9.62 36.16 34.28
N THR A 1022 -8.59 37.00 34.18
CA THR A 1022 -8.68 38.43 34.47
C THR A 1022 -7.63 39.24 33.71
N ARG A 1023 -7.83 40.55 33.63
CA ARG A 1023 -6.86 41.50 33.06
C ARG A 1023 -6.49 42.57 34.09
N VAL A 1024 -5.19 42.83 34.23
CA VAL A 1024 -4.65 43.94 35.03
C VAL A 1024 -3.96 44.90 34.06
N ASP A 1025 -4.38 46.17 34.06
CA ASP A 1025 -3.88 47.21 33.12
C ASP A 1025 -3.96 46.80 31.64
N GLY A 1026 -4.98 46.01 31.28
CA GLY A 1026 -5.20 45.52 29.91
C GLY A 1026 -4.42 44.27 29.54
N VAL A 1027 -3.52 43.78 30.40
CA VAL A 1027 -2.71 42.57 30.18
C VAL A 1027 -3.38 41.38 30.87
N CYS A 1028 -3.40 40.25 30.17
CA CYS A 1028 -3.96 39.01 30.70
C CYS A 1028 -3.10 38.44 31.84
N VAL A 1029 -3.72 37.99 32.93
CA VAL A 1029 -3.03 37.39 34.09
C VAL A 1029 -3.51 35.93 34.28
N PRO A 1030 -2.85 34.95 33.61
CA PRO A 1030 -3.31 33.55 33.59
C PRO A 1030 -3.14 32.82 34.93
N ASP A 1031 -2.31 33.31 35.84
CA ASP A 1031 -2.01 32.72 37.14
C ASP A 1031 -2.80 33.37 38.31
N ALA A 1032 -3.79 34.22 38.00
CA ALA A 1032 -4.61 34.88 39.01
C ALA A 1032 -5.36 33.85 39.90
N PRO A 1033 -5.22 33.91 41.23
CA PRO A 1033 -5.84 32.94 42.12
C PRO A 1033 -7.37 33.14 42.21
N GLY A 1034 -8.11 32.04 42.41
CA GLY A 1034 -9.55 32.06 42.70
C GLY A 1034 -10.48 32.05 41.49
N PHE A 1035 -9.97 31.77 40.29
CA PHE A 1035 -10.75 31.58 39.08
C PHE A 1035 -10.87 30.09 38.72
N ASP A 1036 -12.01 29.72 38.14
CA ASP A 1036 -12.26 28.38 37.60
C ASP A 1036 -11.50 28.18 36.26
N ASN A 1037 -11.42 26.92 35.80
CA ASN A 1037 -10.89 26.64 34.47
C ASN A 1037 -11.75 27.34 33.38
N GLY A 1038 -11.09 27.88 32.36
CA GLY A 1038 -11.76 28.43 31.17
C GLY A 1038 -12.17 27.35 30.19
N SER A 1039 -12.78 27.76 29.07
CA SER A 1039 -13.09 26.86 27.96
C SER A 1039 -13.06 27.56 26.61
N GLU A 1040 -12.81 26.79 25.55
CA GLU A 1040 -13.01 27.21 24.17
C GLU A 1040 -13.68 26.07 23.38
N TRP A 1041 -14.49 26.43 22.39
CA TRP A 1041 -15.15 25.47 21.52
C TRP A 1041 -15.30 26.00 20.09
N GLU A 1042 -15.30 25.07 19.15
CA GLU A 1042 -15.55 25.29 17.73
C GLU A 1042 -16.56 24.26 17.23
N ILE A 1043 -17.57 24.70 16.49
CA ILE A 1043 -18.48 23.84 15.73
C ILE A 1043 -18.34 24.22 14.26
N ARG A 1044 -18.00 23.24 13.44
CA ARG A 1044 -17.88 23.37 11.99
C ARG A 1044 -18.94 22.53 11.31
N THR A 1045 -19.66 23.11 10.35
CA THR A 1045 -20.44 22.30 9.40
C THR A 1045 -19.84 22.48 8.01
N TYR A 1046 -19.71 21.40 7.26
CA TYR A 1046 -19.00 21.43 5.99
C TYR A 1046 -19.66 20.57 4.93
N LEU A 1047 -19.52 21.03 3.68
CA LEU A 1047 -19.73 20.27 2.47
C LEU A 1047 -18.41 20.25 1.72
N HIS A 1048 -17.78 19.09 1.67
CA HIS A 1048 -16.60 18.84 0.85
C HIS A 1048 -17.03 18.08 -0.38
N MET A 1049 -16.66 18.56 -1.56
CA MET A 1049 -16.84 17.85 -2.82
C MET A 1049 -15.46 17.47 -3.34
N SER A 1050 -15.29 16.24 -3.77
CA SER A 1050 -14.04 15.72 -4.33
C SER A 1050 -14.37 14.74 -5.45
N ILE A 1051 -13.87 15.03 -6.66
CA ILE A 1051 -14.01 14.17 -7.85
C ILE A 1051 -12.61 14.03 -8.45
N GLY A 1052 -12.10 12.79 -8.60
CA GLY A 1052 -10.83 12.49 -9.28
C GLY A 1052 -9.55 13.07 -8.65
N MET A 1053 -9.59 13.41 -7.35
CA MET A 1053 -8.51 14.08 -6.62
C MET A 1053 -7.60 13.13 -5.90
#